data_AF-A0A2B4RXY2-F1
#
_entry.id   AF-A0A2B4RXY2-F1
#
_cell.length_a   1.000
_cell.length_b   1.000
_cell.length_c   1.000
_cell.angle_alpha   90.00
_cell.angle_beta   90.00
_cell.angle_gamma   90.00
#
_symmetry.space_group_name_H-M   'P 1'
#
loop_
_entity.id
_entity.type
_entity.pdbx_description
1 polymer ?
#
loop_
_entity_poly.entity_id
_entity_poly.type
_entity_poly.pdbx_seq_one_letter_code
_entity_poly.pdbx_strand_id
1 'polypeptide(L)'
;MISCVLFLSIVGPLCASLKRSSEPQRIAAPDAVSNSLWPLPASVTASGPRLSVSPAFVIQTSSKSGVVKRGITRYLEIILRKIGGNQVHNPSEKSETLTELVLNVRSDAEILSVETSYWYMLNITNGQANIEAKTPYGALNKVSGLVLVDYAKAFDMVDHELLLKKLEVYGVKNQELNWCQSYLSDRKQVVCLDGNKSSEAFMRHGVPQGSILGPLFFILFINDLPLHVSGTIDLYADDTTISASADVNNIPSLQSSLKTSFGEIQQWAMANKLPLNESKTKVLTVTGKRLAPRIQQDALVILGTSLKALANVDCVSLLGLNIDSALSFNAHADKVCKKLASRIAVLRKIRTYLPLPQRIQYYNSIISPVMSYVSAIWSNCDKELLYRVFKLQKRAARVILYAERMAPSVELFNRLKWIPFYEKSVSANLSAFPDLTFSEVEAYAQKESGCRHTIKGYKFFAEPGYLHDVKGSKTEQNVVLSFVFAIGWRKDYDNEIPRRRYFPLELLYNILDGMSSVKLNVFHFHFADFCRFSVQSKLYPDLRNNESQFYSQEQVKSLVSFAADRGIRVIPEVESAFHVLGMIGLENKTKGLYFCNNSMGYVELYNDPEGVTMNTMKGILEEMMTLFPDQYFHLGLDEVITTSLCTLEKTKELEQELLKFLQQKGKTPYAWQEALLSTAAAINGTVLQAWKGVSLKTLIDKGFQVINALQNYFYLNVLSNASVSWTDIATGLNPNEQTMLLGGEMAMWTDDYCFVSQCFLYKRAKPVAWWMYGPDAESQFTESVSGIIWPRAIVGAGSFWNYQADLKPDSPEFQMRVDSQHKRMIERGILTCPMGCKCDYLSRCGQSYPHP
;
A
#
# COMPACT_ATOMS: atom_id res chain seq x y z
N MET A 1 -25.06 -5.50 -12.62
CA MET A 1 -24.46 -4.36 -11.89
C MET A 1 -25.07 -4.20 -10.51
N ILE A 2 -26.36 -3.86 -10.36
CA ILE A 2 -27.02 -3.60 -9.06
C ILE A 2 -26.65 -4.64 -7.97
N SER A 3 -26.85 -5.93 -8.22
CA SER A 3 -26.53 -7.01 -7.26
C SER A 3 -25.03 -7.22 -6.95
N CYS A 4 -24.13 -6.53 -7.65
CA CYS A 4 -22.70 -6.48 -7.30
C CYS A 4 -22.38 -5.27 -6.41
N VAL A 5 -23.08 -4.15 -6.58
CA VAL A 5 -22.92 -2.94 -5.75
C VAL A 5 -23.41 -3.22 -4.33
N LEU A 6 -24.63 -3.75 -4.17
CA LEU A 6 -25.15 -4.15 -2.84
C LEU A 6 -24.33 -5.27 -2.19
N PHE A 7 -23.67 -6.14 -2.98
CA PHE A 7 -22.80 -7.16 -2.40
C PHE A 7 -21.60 -6.55 -1.66
N LEU A 8 -21.04 -5.46 -2.20
CA LEU A 8 -19.96 -4.71 -1.56
C LEU A 8 -20.45 -3.99 -0.29
N SER A 9 -21.71 -3.55 -0.25
CA SER A 9 -22.33 -2.91 0.92
C SER A 9 -22.48 -3.84 2.12
N ILE A 10 -22.91 -5.08 1.92
CA ILE A 10 -23.28 -6.00 3.00
C ILE A 10 -22.05 -6.78 3.53
N VAL A 11 -21.29 -7.41 2.63
CA VAL A 11 -20.23 -8.37 3.03
C VAL A 11 -18.87 -7.69 3.20
N GLY A 12 -18.61 -6.58 2.48
CA GLY A 12 -17.37 -5.81 2.60
C GLY A 12 -17.11 -5.27 4.02
N PRO A 13 -18.06 -4.54 4.63
CA PRO A 13 -17.91 -3.99 5.98
C PRO A 13 -17.80 -5.06 7.08
N LEU A 14 -18.49 -6.21 6.96
CA LEU A 14 -18.34 -7.30 7.93
C LEU A 14 -16.89 -7.80 7.98
N CYS A 15 -16.28 -8.05 6.81
CA CYS A 15 -14.88 -8.46 6.71
C CYS A 15 -13.90 -7.44 7.33
N ALA A 16 -14.24 -6.15 7.30
CA ALA A 16 -13.43 -5.08 7.90
C ALA A 16 -13.72 -4.84 9.40
N SER A 17 -14.94 -5.09 9.86
CA SER A 17 -15.43 -4.84 11.23
C SER A 17 -14.75 -5.73 12.28
N LEU A 18 -14.33 -6.95 11.89
CA LEU A 18 -13.81 -8.04 12.73
C LEU A 18 -12.48 -7.76 13.48
N LYS A 19 -12.09 -6.49 13.71
CA LYS A 19 -10.97 -6.07 14.58
C LYS A 19 -11.09 -4.66 15.27
N ARG A 20 -11.79 -4.41 16.42
CA ARG A 20 -11.58 -3.37 17.53
C ARG A 20 -12.46 -3.64 18.84
N SER A 21 -12.02 -3.87 20.12
CA SER A 21 -10.75 -4.26 20.83
C SER A 21 -10.90 -4.35 22.41
N SER A 22 -9.79 -4.52 23.17
CA SER A 22 -9.46 -4.84 24.62
C SER A 22 -9.89 -3.96 25.87
N GLU A 23 -9.71 -4.19 27.21
CA GLU A 23 -9.20 -5.27 28.19
C GLU A 23 -8.28 -4.60 29.34
N PRO A 24 -8.39 -4.78 30.72
CA PRO A 24 -7.40 -4.26 31.78
C PRO A 24 -7.18 -4.79 33.31
N GLN A 25 -5.99 -5.33 33.83
CA GLN A 25 -5.32 -5.15 35.25
C GLN A 25 -3.67 -5.14 35.62
N ARG A 26 -2.78 -6.09 36.21
CA ARG A 26 -1.23 -6.53 36.25
C ARG A 26 -0.47 -7.43 37.40
N ILE A 27 0.60 -8.35 37.19
CA ILE A 27 1.92 -8.67 38.03
C ILE A 27 2.95 -9.95 37.79
N ALA A 28 4.30 -9.89 38.15
CA ALA A 28 5.52 -10.87 38.31
C ALA A 28 6.86 -10.98 37.37
N ALA A 29 8.15 -10.98 37.88
CA ALA A 29 9.47 -10.80 37.14
C ALA A 29 10.71 -11.74 37.40
N PRO A 30 11.65 -12.02 36.42
CA PRO A 30 13.00 -11.36 36.31
C PRO A 30 13.65 -11.27 34.87
N ASP A 31 15.00 -11.12 34.73
CA ASP A 31 15.81 -10.44 33.67
C ASP A 31 16.07 -11.04 32.25
N ALA A 32 16.13 -10.14 31.23
CA ALA A 32 16.74 -10.33 29.89
C ALA A 32 16.95 -8.99 29.14
N VAL A 33 17.96 -8.90 28.25
CA VAL A 33 18.57 -7.67 27.68
C VAL A 33 17.77 -6.97 26.55
N SER A 34 17.95 -5.65 26.39
CA SER A 34 17.19 -4.74 25.51
C SER A 34 17.77 -4.52 24.10
N ASN A 35 17.79 -5.55 23.26
CA ASN A 35 18.54 -5.52 21.99
C ASN A 35 17.67 -5.12 20.77
N SER A 36 17.56 -3.82 20.43
CA SER A 36 16.94 -3.36 19.16
C SER A 36 17.38 -1.96 18.71
N LEU A 37 17.84 -1.86 17.46
CA LEU A 37 18.43 -0.66 16.85
C LEU A 37 17.34 0.23 16.22
N TRP A 38 16.53 0.85 17.10
CA TRP A 38 15.23 1.48 16.81
C TRP A 38 14.17 0.51 16.17
N PRO A 39 12.87 0.84 16.25
CA PRO A 39 12.21 1.63 17.28
C PRO A 39 11.78 0.72 18.44
N LEU A 40 12.36 0.96 19.62
CA LEU A 40 11.83 0.63 20.95
C LEU A 40 12.14 1.82 21.88
N PRO A 41 11.40 2.03 22.99
CA PRO A 41 11.44 3.28 23.76
C PRO A 41 12.68 3.44 24.65
N ALA A 42 13.01 4.70 24.99
CA ALA A 42 14.28 5.09 25.59
C ALA A 42 14.48 4.74 27.08
N SER A 43 13.42 4.62 27.88
CA SER A 43 13.52 4.16 29.28
C SER A 43 12.21 3.53 29.76
N VAL A 44 12.31 2.62 30.74
CA VAL A 44 11.17 1.91 31.34
C VAL A 44 11.42 1.74 32.84
N THR A 45 10.80 2.60 33.66
CA THR A 45 10.72 2.43 35.11
C THR A 45 9.51 1.58 35.49
N ALA A 46 9.73 0.48 36.20
CA ALA A 46 8.68 -0.46 36.59
C ALA A 46 8.59 -0.59 38.11
N SER A 47 7.61 0.09 38.71
CA SER A 47 7.07 -0.26 40.02
C SER A 47 5.98 -1.33 39.83
N GLY A 48 6.09 -2.43 40.58
CA GLY A 48 5.29 -3.63 40.35
C GLY A 48 6.04 -4.67 39.51
N PRO A 49 6.07 -5.95 39.93
CA PRO A 49 6.73 -7.03 39.17
C PRO A 49 6.17 -7.21 37.72
N ARG A 50 7.03 -7.65 36.77
CA ARG A 50 6.84 -7.81 35.28
C ARG A 50 5.72 -8.78 34.88
N LEU A 51 5.51 -9.08 33.59
CA LEU A 51 4.42 -9.97 33.19
C LEU A 51 4.72 -10.85 31.98
N SER A 52 4.16 -12.05 32.03
CA SER A 52 3.74 -12.83 30.87
C SER A 52 2.69 -12.05 30.07
N VAL A 53 2.97 -11.71 28.81
CA VAL A 53 1.96 -11.14 27.91
C VAL A 53 1.09 -12.26 27.36
N SER A 54 -0.24 -12.13 27.49
CA SER A 54 -1.17 -13.18 27.11
C SER A 54 -1.11 -13.45 25.60
N PRO A 55 -1.23 -14.72 25.16
CA PRO A 55 -1.50 -15.05 23.76
C PRO A 55 -2.80 -14.46 23.19
N ALA A 56 -3.61 -13.79 24.01
CA ALA A 56 -4.81 -13.04 23.58
C ALA A 56 -4.59 -11.53 23.37
N PHE A 57 -3.42 -10.97 23.71
CA PHE A 57 -3.19 -9.52 23.89
C PHE A 57 -3.62 -8.60 22.74
N VAL A 58 -4.19 -7.43 23.10
CA VAL A 58 -4.72 -6.41 22.18
C VAL A 58 -4.53 -4.96 22.67
N ILE A 59 -4.87 -3.96 21.82
CA ILE A 59 -4.78 -2.50 22.09
C ILE A 59 -6.14 -1.85 21.71
N GLN A 60 -6.63 -0.80 22.42
CA GLN A 60 -7.92 -0.06 22.22
C GLN A 60 -7.73 1.49 22.04
N THR A 61 -8.71 2.30 21.55
CA THR A 61 -8.68 3.81 21.58
C THR A 61 -10.03 4.50 21.32
N SER A 62 -10.13 5.78 21.67
CA SER A 62 -11.29 6.68 21.61
C SER A 62 -11.41 7.60 20.37
N SER A 63 -10.49 7.56 19.40
CA SER A 63 -10.22 8.76 18.57
C SER A 63 -10.09 8.52 17.04
N LYS A 64 -9.98 9.61 16.24
CA LYS A 64 -10.48 9.68 14.85
C LYS A 64 -9.45 9.75 13.72
N SER A 65 -8.21 10.18 13.96
CA SER A 65 -7.16 10.30 12.92
C SER A 65 -7.05 9.05 12.03
N GLY A 66 -6.72 9.27 10.76
CA GLY A 66 -6.60 8.19 9.77
C GLY A 66 -5.31 7.38 9.93
N VAL A 67 -4.18 8.06 10.17
CA VAL A 67 -2.85 7.45 10.34
C VAL A 67 -2.84 6.45 11.49
N VAL A 68 -3.49 6.88 12.56
CA VAL A 68 -3.78 6.15 13.77
C VAL A 68 -4.39 4.79 13.50
N LYS A 69 -5.52 4.73 12.79
CA LYS A 69 -6.24 3.46 12.59
C LYS A 69 -5.48 2.47 11.69
N ARG A 70 -4.32 2.89 11.13
CA ARG A 70 -3.34 2.07 10.40
C ARG A 70 -2.15 1.61 11.28
N GLY A 71 -1.69 2.41 12.25
CA GLY A 71 -0.48 2.11 13.05
C GLY A 71 -0.56 0.87 13.95
N ILE A 72 -1.71 0.62 14.56
CA ILE A 72 -1.89 -0.44 15.59
C ILE A 72 -2.16 -1.79 14.96
N THR A 73 -2.89 -1.79 13.84
CA THR A 73 -2.97 -2.91 12.90
C THR A 73 -1.59 -3.48 12.65
N ARG A 74 -0.64 -2.60 12.35
CA ARG A 74 0.74 -2.96 12.07
C ARG A 74 1.48 -3.50 13.30
N TYR A 75 1.34 -2.86 14.46
CA TYR A 75 2.08 -3.27 15.67
C TYR A 75 1.56 -4.56 16.32
N LEU A 76 0.25 -4.80 16.37
CA LEU A 76 -0.29 -6.06 16.90
C LEU A 76 0.05 -7.26 16.02
N GLU A 77 0.02 -7.09 14.69
CA GLU A 77 0.45 -8.12 13.74
C GLU A 77 1.96 -8.41 13.81
N ILE A 78 2.77 -7.54 14.42
CA ILE A 78 4.19 -7.78 14.73
C ILE A 78 4.37 -8.49 16.08
N ILE A 79 3.73 -8.02 17.15
CA ILE A 79 3.87 -8.58 18.51
C ILE A 79 3.43 -10.05 18.53
N LEU A 80 2.22 -10.33 18.05
CA LEU A 80 1.64 -11.68 18.05
C LEU A 80 2.33 -12.65 17.07
N ARG A 81 3.20 -12.16 16.16
CA ARG A 81 4.05 -13.00 15.30
C ARG A 81 5.31 -13.52 15.99
N LYS A 82 5.83 -12.86 17.03
CA LYS A 82 7.03 -13.31 17.77
C LYS A 82 6.75 -14.52 18.69
N ILE A 83 5.49 -14.73 19.07
CA ILE A 83 5.06 -15.78 20.02
C ILE A 83 4.88 -17.13 19.28
N GLY A 84 5.93 -17.57 18.59
CA GLY A 84 5.95 -18.87 17.90
C GLY A 84 5.72 -20.02 18.89
N GLY A 85 4.82 -20.94 18.55
CA GLY A 85 4.24 -21.88 19.52
C GLY A 85 5.22 -22.91 20.10
N ASN A 86 4.94 -23.28 21.35
CA ASN A 86 5.42 -24.46 22.06
C ASN A 86 6.94 -24.57 22.34
N GLN A 87 7.36 -23.97 23.46
CA GLN A 87 7.82 -24.80 24.59
C GLN A 87 7.13 -24.31 25.87
N VAL A 88 6.87 -25.23 26.80
CA VAL A 88 6.21 -24.94 28.08
C VAL A 88 7.26 -24.81 29.17
N HIS A 89 7.15 -23.79 30.02
CA HIS A 89 7.64 -23.88 31.39
C HIS A 89 6.48 -23.66 32.35
N ASN A 90 6.40 -24.52 33.36
CA ASN A 90 5.27 -24.57 34.30
C ASN A 90 5.24 -23.32 35.19
N PRO A 91 4.12 -22.56 35.23
CA PRO A 91 3.91 -21.56 36.26
C PRO A 91 3.51 -22.25 37.57
N SER A 92 4.50 -22.70 38.35
CA SER A 92 4.30 -23.08 39.76
C SER A 92 4.19 -21.87 40.69
N GLU A 93 4.36 -20.66 40.17
CA GLU A 93 4.16 -19.39 40.87
C GLU A 93 3.07 -18.55 40.20
N LYS A 94 2.30 -17.82 41.03
CA LYS A 94 1.18 -16.99 40.58
C LYS A 94 1.69 -15.68 39.98
N SER A 95 1.86 -15.65 38.67
CA SER A 95 2.00 -14.41 37.89
C SER A 95 0.65 -14.07 37.25
N GLU A 96 0.16 -12.87 37.50
CA GLU A 96 -1.05 -12.35 36.85
C GLU A 96 -0.67 -11.87 35.44
N THR A 97 -1.40 -12.31 34.41
CA THR A 97 -1.03 -12.20 32.99
C THR A 97 -1.38 -10.83 32.38
N LEU A 98 -0.57 -10.27 31.47
CA LEU A 98 -0.89 -9.05 30.73
C LEU A 98 -1.76 -9.43 29.53
N THR A 99 -3.06 -9.58 29.74
CA THR A 99 -4.05 -9.77 28.68
C THR A 99 -4.29 -8.50 27.85
N GLU A 100 -3.79 -7.34 28.28
CA GLU A 100 -4.60 -6.12 28.25
C GLU A 100 -3.89 -4.83 27.78
N LEU A 101 -4.54 -3.99 26.95
CA LEU A 101 -4.17 -2.56 26.74
C LEU A 101 -5.32 -1.68 26.16
N VAL A 102 -5.56 -0.50 26.74
CA VAL A 102 -6.45 0.60 26.28
C VAL A 102 -5.66 1.91 26.11
N LEU A 103 -5.92 2.69 25.05
CA LEU A 103 -5.16 3.89 24.66
C LEU A 103 -6.08 5.08 24.36
N ASN A 104 -6.58 5.72 25.42
CA ASN A 104 -7.48 6.88 25.37
C ASN A 104 -6.78 8.14 24.86
N VAL A 105 -7.52 9.00 24.17
CA VAL A 105 -6.99 10.15 23.42
C VAL A 105 -7.88 11.37 23.59
N ARG A 106 -7.24 12.53 23.82
CA ARG A 106 -7.91 13.80 24.13
C ARG A 106 -8.04 14.80 22.97
N SER A 107 -7.33 14.61 21.84
CA SER A 107 -7.42 15.46 20.64
C SER A 107 -7.27 14.66 19.35
N ASP A 108 -8.06 15.00 18.33
CA ASP A 108 -7.99 14.41 16.99
C ASP A 108 -6.96 15.12 16.07
N ALA A 109 -6.28 16.18 16.54
CA ALA A 109 -5.37 16.99 15.73
C ALA A 109 -4.12 16.20 15.29
N GLU A 110 -3.87 16.15 13.98
CA GLU A 110 -2.71 15.46 13.37
C GLU A 110 -1.43 16.32 13.36
N ILE A 111 -1.20 17.14 14.41
CA ILE A 111 -0.03 18.01 14.55
C ILE A 111 0.77 17.59 15.79
N LEU A 112 2.05 17.28 15.61
CA LEU A 112 2.98 16.91 16.68
C LEU A 112 3.56 18.16 17.33
N SER A 113 3.27 18.38 18.62
CA SER A 113 3.86 19.47 19.41
C SER A 113 4.71 18.95 20.56
N VAL A 114 5.69 19.76 20.98
CA VAL A 114 6.70 19.45 22.02
C VAL A 114 6.09 18.90 23.32
N GLU A 115 4.90 19.40 23.69
CA GLU A 115 4.20 19.06 24.93
C GLU A 115 3.30 17.82 24.79
N THR A 116 3.40 17.12 23.66
CA THR A 116 2.73 15.83 23.40
C THR A 116 3.54 14.71 24.06
N SER A 117 3.52 14.70 25.39
CA SER A 117 4.30 13.75 26.19
C SER A 117 4.02 12.30 25.80
N TYR A 118 5.07 11.59 25.39
CA TYR A 118 5.07 10.14 25.18
C TYR A 118 5.15 9.34 26.50
N TRP A 119 5.12 10.01 27.66
CA TRP A 119 5.07 9.36 28.98
C TRP A 119 3.68 8.82 29.26
N TYR A 120 3.47 7.56 28.91
CA TYR A 120 2.23 6.85 29.18
C TYR A 120 2.27 6.18 30.57
N MET A 121 1.53 6.73 31.54
CA MET A 121 1.38 6.08 32.85
C MET A 121 0.52 4.81 32.74
N LEU A 122 1.21 3.67 32.64
CA LEU A 122 0.61 2.34 32.75
C LEU A 122 0.15 2.09 34.21
N ASN A 123 -1.13 2.31 34.51
CA ASN A 123 -1.74 2.15 35.86
C ASN A 123 -2.59 0.85 35.99
N ILE A 124 -2.60 0.13 37.13
CA ILE A 124 -2.34 -1.36 37.09
C ILE A 124 -2.64 -2.26 38.37
N THR A 125 -3.14 -3.54 38.24
CA THR A 125 -3.06 -4.80 39.13
C THR A 125 -4.11 -5.96 38.84
N ASN A 126 -3.79 -7.23 38.39
CA ASN A 126 -4.54 -8.29 37.56
C ASN A 126 -4.73 -8.25 35.96
N GLY A 127 -3.71 -8.25 35.03
CA GLY A 127 -3.81 -7.69 33.62
C GLY A 127 -2.84 -6.51 33.14
N GLN A 128 -3.28 -5.41 32.49
CA GLN A 128 -2.86 -3.97 32.58
C GLN A 128 -1.95 -3.28 31.54
N ALA A 129 -2.55 -2.56 30.58
CA ALA A 129 -2.17 -1.17 30.36
C ALA A 129 -3.39 -0.24 30.12
N ASN A 130 -3.55 0.80 30.94
CA ASN A 130 -4.35 1.96 30.55
C ASN A 130 -3.33 3.03 30.15
N ILE A 131 -3.54 3.63 28.99
CA ILE A 131 -2.74 4.72 28.47
C ILE A 131 -3.69 5.87 28.18
N GLU A 132 -3.38 7.05 28.72
CA GLU A 132 -3.85 8.30 28.14
C GLU A 132 -2.75 8.90 27.26
N ALA A 133 -3.03 8.98 25.97
CA ALA A 133 -2.30 9.79 25.01
C ALA A 133 -3.06 11.09 24.74
N LYS A 134 -2.40 12.07 24.09
CA LYS A 134 -3.09 13.27 23.58
C LYS A 134 -3.62 13.11 22.15
N THR A 135 -3.08 12.17 21.35
CA THR A 135 -3.33 12.02 19.89
C THR A 135 -3.38 10.54 19.43
N PRO A 136 -4.03 10.19 18.29
CA PRO A 136 -5.02 9.09 18.34
C PRO A 136 -4.68 7.57 18.45
N TYR A 137 -3.42 7.14 18.63
CA TYR A 137 -2.91 5.83 18.13
C TYR A 137 -3.28 4.50 18.88
N GLY A 138 -4.56 4.04 18.98
CA GLY A 138 -4.95 2.66 19.43
C GLY A 138 -5.88 1.75 18.54
N ALA A 139 -6.41 0.64 19.11
CA ALA A 139 -7.48 -0.30 18.63
C ALA A 139 -7.21 -1.44 17.59
N LEU A 140 -7.51 -2.75 17.89
CA LEU A 140 -7.94 -3.90 16.99
C LEU A 140 -8.33 -5.33 17.62
N ASN A 141 -9.60 -5.77 17.77
CA ASN A 141 -10.14 -7.20 17.81
C ASN A 141 -11.71 -7.27 17.70
N LYS A 142 -12.39 -8.20 16.97
CA LYS A 142 -13.90 -8.37 16.95
C LYS A 142 -14.46 -9.71 16.40
N VAL A 143 -15.75 -9.96 16.64
CA VAL A 143 -16.65 -11.02 16.11
C VAL A 143 -17.96 -10.40 15.58
N SER A 144 -18.59 -11.02 14.57
CA SER A 144 -19.86 -10.58 13.99
C SER A 144 -20.93 -11.68 14.02
N GLY A 145 -22.19 -11.29 14.04
CA GLY A 145 -23.35 -12.19 13.93
C GLY A 145 -24.40 -11.62 12.99
N LEU A 146 -25.05 -12.51 12.25
CA LEU A 146 -26.08 -12.21 11.26
C LEU A 146 -27.39 -12.93 11.59
N VAL A 147 -28.52 -12.27 11.34
CA VAL A 147 -29.80 -12.96 11.17
C VAL A 147 -30.34 -12.63 9.78
N LEU A 148 -30.50 -13.67 8.96
CA LEU A 148 -31.08 -13.59 7.63
C LEU A 148 -32.55 -13.93 7.76
N VAL A 149 -33.42 -12.95 7.50
CA VAL A 149 -34.87 -12.98 7.76
C VAL A 149 -35.61 -13.23 6.45
N ASP A 150 -36.46 -14.26 6.45
CA ASP A 150 -37.32 -14.64 5.33
C ASP A 150 -38.78 -14.31 5.69
N TYR A 151 -39.53 -13.66 4.80
CA TYR A 151 -40.95 -13.39 5.02
C TYR A 151 -41.84 -14.46 4.38
N ALA A 152 -42.84 -14.93 5.12
CA ALA A 152 -43.77 -15.94 4.64
C ALA A 152 -44.70 -15.33 3.57
N LYS A 153 -44.38 -15.59 2.30
CA LYS A 153 -45.10 -15.07 1.11
C LYS A 153 -45.09 -13.53 1.01
N ALA A 154 -43.91 -12.93 1.12
CA ALA A 154 -43.70 -11.48 1.16
C ALA A 154 -44.63 -10.66 0.23
N PHE A 155 -44.64 -10.96 -1.07
CA PHE A 155 -45.44 -10.26 -2.09
C PHE A 155 -46.96 -10.51 -1.99
N ASP A 156 -47.39 -11.65 -1.44
CA ASP A 156 -48.81 -12.01 -1.32
C ASP A 156 -49.46 -11.44 -0.04
N MET A 157 -48.64 -11.03 0.94
CA MET A 157 -49.08 -10.56 2.26
C MET A 157 -49.16 -9.03 2.40
N VAL A 158 -48.77 -8.27 1.37
CA VAL A 158 -48.83 -6.79 1.38
C VAL A 158 -50.27 -6.31 1.58
N ASP A 159 -50.58 -5.75 2.74
CA ASP A 159 -51.90 -5.20 3.05
C ASP A 159 -52.18 -3.93 2.24
N HIS A 160 -53.31 -3.87 1.55
CA HIS A 160 -53.65 -2.78 0.64
C HIS A 160 -53.91 -1.45 1.37
N GLU A 161 -54.54 -1.47 2.54
CA GLU A 161 -54.81 -0.25 3.30
C GLU A 161 -53.53 0.35 3.89
N LEU A 162 -52.66 -0.50 4.44
CA LEU A 162 -51.37 -0.08 4.99
C LEU A 162 -50.44 0.43 3.88
N LEU A 163 -50.44 -0.21 2.70
CA LEU A 163 -49.70 0.26 1.54
C LEU A 163 -50.15 1.67 1.12
N LEU A 164 -51.46 1.92 1.01
CA LEU A 164 -51.99 3.25 0.65
C LEU A 164 -51.64 4.31 1.71
N LYS A 165 -51.76 3.97 3.01
CA LYS A 165 -51.35 4.85 4.11
C LYS A 165 -49.85 5.19 4.07
N LYS A 166 -48.97 4.23 3.73
CA LYS A 166 -47.53 4.49 3.54
C LYS A 166 -47.25 5.37 2.33
N LEU A 167 -47.93 5.13 1.20
CA LEU A 167 -47.80 5.97 0.01
C LEU A 167 -48.19 7.44 0.31
N GLU A 168 -49.25 7.67 1.09
CA GLU A 168 -49.65 9.00 1.54
C GLU A 168 -48.60 9.68 2.42
N VAL A 169 -48.01 8.94 3.36
CA VAL A 169 -46.89 9.41 4.21
C VAL A 169 -45.64 9.74 3.39
N TYR A 170 -45.35 8.98 2.33
CA TYR A 170 -44.28 9.28 1.37
C TYR A 170 -44.64 10.42 0.38
N GLY A 171 -45.82 11.03 0.49
CA GLY A 171 -46.23 12.21 -0.27
C GLY A 171 -47.08 11.93 -1.52
N VAL A 172 -47.43 10.67 -1.80
CA VAL A 172 -48.37 10.31 -2.89
C VAL A 172 -49.79 10.62 -2.42
N LYS A 173 -50.40 11.67 -2.96
CA LYS A 173 -51.72 12.18 -2.51
C LYS A 173 -52.73 12.20 -3.66
N ASN A 174 -53.91 12.75 -3.41
CA ASN A 174 -54.88 13.16 -4.44
C ASN A 174 -55.13 12.10 -5.54
N GLN A 175 -54.89 12.43 -6.81
CA GLN A 175 -55.27 11.59 -7.95
C GLN A 175 -54.35 10.36 -8.06
N GLU A 176 -53.08 10.53 -7.71
CA GLU A 176 -52.03 9.53 -7.73
C GLU A 176 -52.30 8.43 -6.69
N LEU A 177 -52.77 8.83 -5.50
CA LEU A 177 -53.18 7.90 -4.44
C LEU A 177 -54.48 7.17 -4.81
N ASN A 178 -55.47 7.89 -5.34
CA ASN A 178 -56.73 7.31 -5.82
C ASN A 178 -56.49 6.29 -6.95
N TRP A 179 -55.52 6.55 -7.84
CA TRP A 179 -55.11 5.61 -8.88
C TRP A 179 -54.45 4.36 -8.31
N CYS A 180 -53.57 4.50 -7.32
CA CYS A 180 -53.00 3.36 -6.59
C CYS A 180 -54.10 2.52 -5.91
N GLN A 181 -55.10 3.17 -5.30
CA GLN A 181 -56.24 2.49 -4.69
C GLN A 181 -57.08 1.74 -5.73
N SER A 182 -57.39 2.39 -6.87
CA SER A 182 -58.14 1.76 -7.97
C SER A 182 -57.40 0.55 -8.57
N TYR A 183 -56.07 0.58 -8.61
CA TYR A 183 -55.26 -0.54 -9.12
C TYR A 183 -55.30 -1.78 -8.20
N LEU A 184 -55.40 -1.57 -6.89
CA LEU A 184 -55.43 -2.62 -5.86
C LEU A 184 -56.84 -3.14 -5.52
N SER A 185 -57.88 -2.36 -5.82
CA SER A 185 -59.28 -2.68 -5.46
C SER A 185 -59.92 -3.77 -6.34
N ASP A 186 -60.97 -4.42 -5.82
CA ASP A 186 -61.84 -5.41 -6.49
C ASP A 186 -61.13 -6.59 -7.19
N ARG A 187 -59.87 -6.84 -6.84
CA ARG A 187 -59.09 -7.96 -7.37
C ARG A 187 -59.65 -9.29 -6.84
N LYS A 188 -59.81 -10.27 -7.74
CA LYS A 188 -60.26 -11.63 -7.41
C LYS A 188 -59.27 -12.68 -7.91
N GLN A 189 -59.32 -13.87 -7.32
CA GLN A 189 -58.57 -15.05 -7.72
C GLN A 189 -59.47 -16.30 -7.77
N VAL A 190 -59.05 -17.29 -8.57
CA VAL A 190 -59.60 -18.65 -8.63
C VAL A 190 -58.45 -19.65 -8.75
N VAL A 191 -58.59 -20.83 -8.17
CA VAL A 191 -57.67 -21.96 -8.39
C VAL A 191 -58.23 -22.82 -9.51
N CYS A 192 -57.37 -23.31 -10.40
CA CYS A 192 -57.74 -24.25 -11.46
C CYS A 192 -56.92 -25.55 -11.30
N LEU A 193 -57.60 -26.69 -11.20
CA LEU A 193 -57.01 -28.03 -11.15
C LEU A 193 -57.73 -28.92 -12.16
N ASP A 194 -56.97 -29.54 -13.07
CA ASP A 194 -57.48 -30.45 -14.12
C ASP A 194 -58.69 -29.90 -14.89
N GLY A 195 -58.65 -28.60 -15.22
CA GLY A 195 -59.70 -27.85 -15.93
C GLY A 195 -60.84 -27.33 -15.05
N ASN A 196 -61.01 -27.85 -13.83
CA ASN A 196 -62.04 -27.41 -12.88
C ASN A 196 -61.58 -26.16 -12.12
N LYS A 197 -62.47 -25.19 -11.95
CA LYS A 197 -62.20 -23.92 -11.25
C LYS A 197 -62.89 -23.85 -9.89
N SER A 198 -62.24 -23.22 -8.91
CA SER A 198 -62.88 -22.80 -7.66
C SER A 198 -63.91 -21.69 -7.89
N SER A 199 -64.73 -21.42 -6.87
CA SER A 199 -65.41 -20.13 -6.74
C SER A 199 -64.41 -18.97 -6.68
N GLU A 200 -64.86 -17.77 -7.05
CA GLU A 200 -64.07 -16.55 -6.96
C GLU A 200 -63.86 -16.12 -5.49
N ALA A 201 -62.63 -15.74 -5.15
CA ALA A 201 -62.30 -15.14 -3.85
C ALA A 201 -61.64 -13.77 -4.04
N PHE A 202 -62.05 -12.77 -3.26
CA PHE A 202 -61.42 -11.44 -3.26
C PHE A 202 -60.01 -11.47 -2.66
N MET A 203 -59.07 -10.75 -3.28
CA MET A 203 -57.71 -10.55 -2.77
C MET A 203 -57.65 -9.23 -2.00
N ARG A 204 -57.58 -9.32 -0.66
CA ARG A 204 -57.44 -8.16 0.26
C ARG A 204 -56.00 -7.85 0.65
N HIS A 205 -55.08 -8.72 0.25
CA HIS A 205 -53.64 -8.60 0.45
C HIS A 205 -52.95 -9.01 -0.84
N GLY A 206 -51.70 -8.59 -0.99
CA GLY A 206 -50.80 -8.99 -2.04
C GLY A 206 -50.81 -8.08 -3.25
N VAL A 207 -49.64 -7.93 -3.87
CA VAL A 207 -49.48 -7.16 -5.11
C VAL A 207 -49.70 -8.06 -6.33
N PRO A 208 -50.25 -7.57 -7.46
CA PRO A 208 -50.49 -8.42 -8.64
C PRO A 208 -49.18 -9.03 -9.18
N GLN A 209 -49.04 -10.35 -9.03
CA GLN A 209 -47.84 -11.07 -9.42
C GLN A 209 -47.58 -10.97 -10.93
N GLY A 210 -46.33 -10.72 -11.32
CA GLY A 210 -45.96 -10.45 -12.71
C GLY A 210 -46.27 -9.04 -13.23
N SER A 211 -46.89 -8.16 -12.43
CA SER A 211 -47.09 -6.75 -12.81
C SER A 211 -45.83 -5.91 -12.59
N ILE A 212 -45.70 -4.83 -13.38
CA ILE A 212 -44.58 -3.88 -13.30
C ILE A 212 -44.55 -3.16 -11.93
N LEU A 213 -45.72 -2.84 -11.38
CA LEU A 213 -45.86 -2.09 -10.14
C LEU A 213 -45.68 -2.95 -8.88
N GLY A 214 -45.89 -4.27 -8.95
CA GLY A 214 -45.83 -5.14 -7.78
C GLY A 214 -44.50 -5.07 -7.02
N PRO A 215 -43.34 -5.21 -7.71
CA PRO A 215 -42.03 -5.01 -7.10
C PRO A 215 -41.84 -3.63 -6.47
N LEU A 216 -42.31 -2.57 -7.13
CA LEU A 216 -42.21 -1.20 -6.63
C LEU A 216 -43.05 -0.99 -5.35
N PHE A 217 -44.30 -1.45 -5.35
CA PHE A 217 -45.17 -1.37 -4.18
C PHE A 217 -44.63 -2.19 -3.01
N PHE A 218 -44.05 -3.37 -3.25
CA PHE A 218 -43.39 -4.13 -2.16
C PHE A 218 -42.18 -3.38 -1.59
N ILE A 219 -41.31 -2.83 -2.45
CA ILE A 219 -40.14 -2.04 -2.01
C ILE A 219 -40.59 -0.83 -1.18
N LEU A 220 -41.60 -0.09 -1.63
CA LEU A 220 -42.18 1.02 -0.87
C LEU A 220 -42.80 0.54 0.46
N PHE A 221 -43.45 -0.63 0.48
CA PHE A 221 -44.07 -1.19 1.69
C PHE A 221 -43.08 -1.56 2.80
N ILE A 222 -41.85 -1.95 2.45
CA ILE A 222 -40.79 -2.33 3.42
C ILE A 222 -39.80 -1.20 3.73
N ASN A 223 -39.85 -0.07 3.01
CA ASN A 223 -38.84 0.99 3.06
C ASN A 223 -38.73 1.73 4.42
N ASP A 224 -39.76 1.66 5.26
CA ASP A 224 -39.76 2.20 6.63
C ASP A 224 -39.18 1.24 7.68
N LEU A 225 -38.96 -0.05 7.36
CA LEU A 225 -38.42 -1.01 8.32
C LEU A 225 -37.09 -0.57 8.95
N PRO A 226 -36.11 0.01 8.22
CA PRO A 226 -34.85 0.48 8.82
C PRO A 226 -35.03 1.64 9.82
N LEU A 227 -36.17 2.34 9.80
CA LEU A 227 -36.48 3.41 10.77
C LEU A 227 -36.98 2.85 12.12
N HIS A 228 -37.32 1.56 12.16
CA HIS A 228 -37.86 0.87 13.35
C HIS A 228 -36.83 -0.04 14.05
N VAL A 229 -35.63 -0.20 13.50
CA VAL A 229 -34.60 -1.14 13.96
C VAL A 229 -33.36 -0.40 14.43
N SER A 230 -32.87 -0.70 15.64
CA SER A 230 -31.74 -0.04 16.29
C SER A 230 -30.37 -0.60 15.91
N GLY A 231 -30.31 -1.81 15.34
CA GLY A 231 -29.10 -2.44 14.81
C GLY A 231 -28.86 -2.17 13.32
N THR A 232 -27.73 -2.64 12.80
CA THR A 232 -27.44 -2.56 11.37
C THR A 232 -28.37 -3.49 10.59
N ILE A 233 -29.03 -2.97 9.56
CA ILE A 233 -29.97 -3.72 8.71
C ILE A 233 -29.73 -3.43 7.23
N ASP A 234 -29.73 -4.50 6.44
CA ASP A 234 -29.55 -4.51 5.00
C ASP A 234 -30.79 -5.11 4.34
N LEU A 235 -31.32 -4.46 3.30
CA LEU A 235 -32.54 -4.88 2.57
C LEU A 235 -32.26 -5.06 1.08
N TYR A 236 -32.77 -6.14 0.49
CA TYR A 236 -32.83 -6.31 -0.97
C TYR A 236 -34.12 -7.02 -1.37
N ALA A 237 -35.12 -6.25 -1.81
CA ALA A 237 -36.49 -6.74 -1.97
C ALA A 237 -36.95 -7.46 -0.68
N ASP A 238 -37.27 -8.75 -0.74
CA ASP A 238 -37.71 -9.58 0.39
C ASP A 238 -36.56 -10.27 1.18
N ASP A 239 -35.31 -10.19 0.72
CA ASP A 239 -34.12 -10.58 1.51
C ASP A 239 -33.81 -9.48 2.54
N THR A 240 -34.10 -9.71 3.82
CA THR A 240 -33.70 -8.85 4.95
C THR A 240 -32.55 -9.50 5.72
N THR A 241 -31.49 -8.76 6.03
CA THR A 241 -30.41 -9.21 6.92
C THR A 241 -30.13 -8.18 8.00
N ILE A 242 -30.09 -8.58 9.27
CA ILE A 242 -29.51 -7.76 10.35
C ILE A 242 -28.12 -8.24 10.70
N SER A 243 -27.25 -7.30 11.10
CA SER A 243 -25.90 -7.56 11.53
C SER A 243 -25.53 -6.78 12.80
N ALA A 244 -24.63 -7.35 13.59
CA ALA A 244 -24.00 -6.69 14.73
C ALA A 244 -22.56 -7.20 14.90
N SER A 245 -21.72 -6.47 15.65
CA SER A 245 -20.33 -6.86 15.89
C SER A 245 -19.81 -6.41 17.27
N ALA A 246 -19.43 -7.36 18.11
CA ALA A 246 -18.83 -7.15 19.43
C ALA A 246 -17.36 -7.63 19.45
N ASP A 247 -16.69 -7.55 20.59
CA ASP A 247 -15.44 -8.29 20.80
C ASP A 247 -15.72 -9.80 20.94
N VAL A 248 -14.74 -10.68 20.67
CA VAL A 248 -14.87 -12.12 20.93
C VAL A 248 -15.13 -12.42 22.41
N ASN A 249 -14.61 -11.58 23.30
CA ASN A 249 -14.83 -11.67 24.74
C ASN A 249 -16.22 -11.15 25.17
N ASN A 250 -17.07 -10.65 24.25
CA ASN A 250 -18.39 -10.09 24.55
C ASN A 250 -19.49 -10.57 23.58
N ILE A 251 -19.56 -11.88 23.35
CA ILE A 251 -20.68 -12.54 22.66
C ILE A 251 -22.06 -12.24 23.31
N PRO A 252 -22.20 -12.08 24.66
CA PRO A 252 -23.48 -11.67 25.26
C PRO A 252 -24.00 -10.32 24.76
N SER A 253 -23.13 -9.33 24.51
CA SER A 253 -23.53 -8.06 23.89
C SER A 253 -23.97 -8.27 22.44
N LEU A 254 -23.21 -9.04 21.63
CA LEU A 254 -23.60 -9.38 20.26
C LEU A 254 -24.98 -10.04 20.19
N GLN A 255 -25.23 -11.04 21.05
CA GLN A 255 -26.51 -11.71 21.15
C GLN A 255 -27.62 -10.75 21.59
N SER A 256 -27.34 -9.82 22.51
CA SER A 256 -28.33 -8.85 22.98
C SER A 256 -28.71 -7.86 21.88
N SER A 257 -27.75 -7.30 21.14
CA SER A 257 -28.03 -6.41 20.01
C SER A 257 -28.86 -7.09 18.92
N LEU A 258 -28.56 -8.35 18.59
CA LEU A 258 -29.32 -9.11 17.60
C LEU A 258 -30.72 -9.52 18.12
N LYS A 259 -30.87 -9.81 19.42
CA LYS A 259 -32.19 -10.03 20.05
C LYS A 259 -33.07 -8.78 19.97
N THR A 260 -32.54 -7.61 20.31
CA THR A 260 -33.27 -6.34 20.20
C THR A 260 -33.67 -6.06 18.75
N SER A 261 -32.71 -6.12 17.83
CA SER A 261 -32.95 -5.85 16.39
C SER A 261 -33.95 -6.82 15.77
N PHE A 262 -33.91 -8.10 16.15
CA PHE A 262 -34.88 -9.08 15.67
C PHE A 262 -36.27 -8.89 16.33
N GLY A 263 -36.32 -8.51 17.60
CA GLY A 263 -37.57 -8.20 18.31
C GLY A 263 -38.28 -6.97 17.73
N GLU A 264 -37.54 -5.96 17.32
CA GLU A 264 -38.02 -4.79 16.57
C GLU A 264 -38.58 -5.20 15.19
N ILE A 265 -37.87 -6.04 14.44
CA ILE A 265 -38.37 -6.64 13.19
C ILE A 265 -39.65 -7.43 13.43
N GLN A 266 -39.75 -8.23 14.50
CA GLN A 266 -40.96 -8.98 14.85
C GLN A 266 -42.15 -8.04 15.13
N GLN A 267 -41.94 -6.94 15.85
CA GLN A 267 -42.97 -5.95 16.14
C GLN A 267 -43.43 -5.21 14.87
N TRP A 268 -42.48 -4.73 14.04
CA TRP A 268 -42.80 -4.11 12.75
C TRP A 268 -43.53 -5.08 11.81
N ALA A 269 -43.07 -6.32 11.72
CA ALA A 269 -43.67 -7.36 10.89
C ALA A 269 -45.12 -7.68 11.31
N MET A 270 -45.37 -7.74 12.62
CA MET A 270 -46.71 -7.92 13.18
C MET A 270 -47.62 -6.71 12.88
N ALA A 271 -47.14 -5.49 13.10
CA ALA A 271 -47.89 -4.26 12.80
C ALA A 271 -48.22 -4.13 11.30
N ASN A 272 -47.32 -4.59 10.43
CA ASN A 272 -47.45 -4.53 8.98
C ASN A 272 -48.08 -5.80 8.36
N LYS A 273 -48.60 -6.72 9.17
CA LYS A 273 -49.23 -7.99 8.73
C LYS A 273 -48.34 -8.85 7.80
N LEU A 274 -47.01 -8.71 7.90
CA LEU A 274 -46.02 -9.35 7.03
C LEU A 274 -45.29 -10.48 7.80
N PRO A 275 -45.89 -11.68 7.95
CA PRO A 275 -45.40 -12.73 8.85
C PRO A 275 -43.98 -13.22 8.52
N LEU A 276 -43.19 -13.47 9.55
CA LEU A 276 -41.85 -14.06 9.43
C LEU A 276 -41.94 -15.58 9.17
N ASN A 277 -41.04 -16.09 8.35
CA ASN A 277 -40.90 -17.51 8.06
C ASN A 277 -39.72 -18.12 8.84
N GLU A 278 -39.96 -18.44 10.11
CA GLU A 278 -38.97 -19.05 11.01
C GLU A 278 -38.26 -20.29 10.42
N SER A 279 -38.95 -21.05 9.55
CA SER A 279 -38.37 -22.23 8.91
C SER A 279 -37.27 -21.88 7.90
N LYS A 280 -37.32 -20.70 7.27
CA LYS A 280 -36.30 -20.20 6.34
C LYS A 280 -35.38 -19.14 6.93
N THR A 281 -35.81 -18.36 7.92
CA THR A 281 -34.94 -17.45 8.71
C THR A 281 -33.78 -18.23 9.35
N LYS A 282 -32.56 -17.68 9.30
CA LYS A 282 -31.33 -18.32 9.82
C LYS A 282 -30.49 -17.37 10.64
N VAL A 283 -29.79 -17.91 11.63
CA VAL A 283 -28.73 -17.21 12.36
C VAL A 283 -27.38 -17.74 11.85
N LEU A 284 -26.44 -16.84 11.55
CA LEU A 284 -25.09 -17.18 11.10
C LEU A 284 -24.08 -16.34 11.89
N THR A 285 -23.31 -16.99 12.75
CA THR A 285 -22.16 -16.34 13.41
C THR A 285 -20.99 -16.32 12.44
N VAL A 286 -20.42 -15.14 12.20
CA VAL A 286 -19.37 -14.91 11.20
C VAL A 286 -18.08 -14.51 11.89
N THR A 287 -17.01 -15.26 11.64
CA THR A 287 -15.73 -15.05 12.33
C THR A 287 -14.54 -15.56 11.52
N GLY A 288 -13.33 -15.11 11.88
CA GLY A 288 -12.12 -15.61 11.25
C GLY A 288 -11.82 -17.06 11.62
N LYS A 289 -11.22 -17.83 10.69
CA LYS A 289 -10.80 -19.24 10.86
C LYS A 289 -10.06 -19.56 12.18
N ARG A 290 -9.42 -18.56 12.82
CA ARG A 290 -8.72 -18.68 14.12
C ARG A 290 -9.60 -18.50 15.36
N LEU A 291 -10.71 -17.78 15.24
CA LEU A 291 -11.63 -17.47 16.35
C LEU A 291 -12.83 -18.42 16.39
N ALA A 292 -13.18 -19.07 15.28
CA ALA A 292 -14.24 -20.08 15.25
C ALA A 292 -14.15 -21.14 16.36
N PRO A 293 -12.96 -21.72 16.70
CA PRO A 293 -12.85 -22.69 17.79
C PRO A 293 -13.14 -22.12 19.19
N ARG A 294 -13.06 -20.80 19.38
CA ARG A 294 -13.41 -20.12 20.66
C ARG A 294 -14.91 -19.83 20.77
N ILE A 295 -15.64 -19.81 19.66
CA ILE A 295 -17.08 -19.52 19.61
C ILE A 295 -17.91 -20.82 19.57
N GLN A 296 -17.30 -21.96 19.22
CA GLN A 296 -17.92 -23.29 19.11
C GLN A 296 -18.59 -23.83 20.40
N GLN A 297 -18.55 -23.10 21.52
CA GLN A 297 -19.28 -23.42 22.76
C GLN A 297 -20.60 -22.63 22.93
N ASP A 298 -20.73 -21.44 22.31
CA ASP A 298 -21.89 -20.55 22.48
C ASP A 298 -22.58 -20.25 21.14
N ALA A 299 -23.66 -20.96 20.84
CA ALA A 299 -24.54 -20.65 19.72
C ALA A 299 -25.42 -19.41 20.04
N LEU A 300 -25.68 -18.57 19.04
CA LEU A 300 -26.51 -17.36 19.23
C LEU A 300 -27.99 -17.75 19.35
N VAL A 301 -28.52 -17.74 20.58
CA VAL A 301 -29.91 -18.10 20.87
C VAL A 301 -30.83 -16.92 20.61
N ILE A 302 -31.43 -16.87 19.43
CA ILE A 302 -32.45 -15.88 19.04
C ILE A 302 -33.78 -16.60 18.86
N LEU A 303 -34.86 -16.09 19.45
CA LEU A 303 -36.16 -16.75 19.48
C LEU A 303 -37.09 -16.22 18.37
N GLY A 304 -37.74 -17.14 17.65
CA GLY A 304 -38.83 -16.83 16.74
C GLY A 304 -40.10 -16.37 17.46
N THR A 305 -41.12 -15.97 16.70
CA THR A 305 -42.45 -15.66 17.21
C THR A 305 -43.13 -16.87 17.87
N SER A 306 -42.78 -18.11 17.47
CA SER A 306 -43.19 -19.35 18.13
C SER A 306 -42.42 -19.67 19.43
N LEU A 307 -41.60 -18.74 19.93
CA LEU A 307 -40.69 -18.88 21.09
C LEU A 307 -39.63 -19.98 20.96
N LYS A 308 -39.46 -20.57 19.77
CA LYS A 308 -38.41 -21.55 19.46
C LYS A 308 -37.13 -20.84 19.02
N ALA A 309 -35.97 -21.41 19.34
CA ALA A 309 -34.70 -20.92 18.83
C ALA A 309 -34.63 -21.04 17.30
N LEU A 310 -34.21 -19.97 16.64
CA LEU A 310 -33.94 -19.95 15.20
C LEU A 310 -32.75 -20.86 14.87
N ALA A 311 -32.80 -21.49 13.69
CA ALA A 311 -31.74 -22.38 13.25
C ALA A 311 -30.43 -21.60 13.02
N ASN A 312 -29.46 -21.84 13.92
CA ASN A 312 -28.06 -21.49 13.69
C ASN A 312 -27.52 -22.41 12.58
N VAL A 313 -26.75 -21.86 11.64
CA VAL A 313 -26.15 -22.62 10.53
C VAL A 313 -24.71 -22.19 10.27
N ASP A 314 -23.87 -23.14 9.85
CA ASP A 314 -22.52 -22.86 9.36
C ASP A 314 -22.48 -22.40 7.91
N CYS A 315 -23.58 -22.50 7.15
CA CYS A 315 -23.66 -21.98 5.79
C CYS A 315 -25.10 -21.63 5.39
N VAL A 316 -25.26 -20.48 4.73
CA VAL A 316 -26.53 -19.96 4.19
C VAL A 316 -26.35 -19.53 2.73
N SER A 317 -27.45 -19.43 1.97
CA SER A 317 -27.41 -18.80 0.64
C SER A 317 -28.12 -17.45 0.69
N LEU A 318 -27.39 -16.38 0.37
CA LEU A 318 -27.87 -15.00 0.27
C LEU A 318 -27.59 -14.51 -1.15
N LEU A 319 -28.59 -13.95 -1.84
CA LEU A 319 -28.46 -13.47 -3.23
C LEU A 319 -27.75 -14.46 -4.18
N GLY A 320 -27.99 -15.76 -4.01
CA GLY A 320 -27.38 -16.84 -4.81
C GLY A 320 -25.91 -17.18 -4.49
N LEU A 321 -25.19 -16.36 -3.72
CA LEU A 321 -23.93 -16.73 -3.06
C LEU A 321 -24.18 -17.83 -2.01
N ASN A 322 -23.14 -18.58 -1.61
CA ASN A 322 -23.17 -19.34 -0.36
C ASN A 322 -22.13 -18.71 0.57
N ILE A 323 -22.56 -18.28 1.76
CA ILE A 323 -21.71 -17.69 2.80
C ILE A 323 -21.61 -18.72 3.93
N ASP A 324 -20.40 -19.01 4.39
CA ASP A 324 -20.13 -19.88 5.54
C ASP A 324 -19.57 -19.13 6.75
N SER A 325 -19.69 -19.71 7.94
CA SER A 325 -19.33 -19.10 9.24
C SER A 325 -17.85 -18.69 9.33
N ALA A 326 -16.98 -19.32 8.53
CA ALA A 326 -15.55 -19.02 8.41
C ALA A 326 -15.17 -18.19 7.16
N LEU A 327 -16.15 -17.70 6.39
CA LEU A 327 -16.00 -16.96 5.14
C LEU A 327 -15.04 -17.61 4.12
N SER A 328 -15.08 -18.95 4.02
CA SER A 328 -14.18 -19.71 3.13
C SER A 328 -14.71 -19.85 1.71
N PHE A 329 -16.00 -19.63 1.47
CA PHE A 329 -16.71 -19.72 0.20
C PHE A 329 -16.61 -21.09 -0.52
N ASN A 330 -16.13 -22.13 0.17
CA ASN A 330 -15.95 -23.49 -0.37
C ASN A 330 -17.24 -24.04 -1.01
N ALA A 331 -18.37 -23.92 -0.30
CA ALA A 331 -19.67 -24.36 -0.78
C ALA A 331 -20.12 -23.62 -2.05
N HIS A 332 -19.72 -22.35 -2.21
CA HIS A 332 -20.03 -21.59 -3.43
C HIS A 332 -19.15 -22.02 -4.62
N ALA A 333 -17.84 -22.18 -4.41
CA ALA A 333 -16.95 -22.67 -5.46
C ALA A 333 -17.36 -24.08 -5.94
N ASP A 334 -17.86 -24.94 -5.06
CA ASP A 334 -18.44 -26.24 -5.39
C ASP A 334 -19.68 -26.11 -6.30
N LYS A 335 -20.64 -25.26 -5.91
CA LYS A 335 -21.87 -24.93 -6.65
C LYS A 335 -21.53 -24.41 -8.07
N VAL A 336 -20.51 -23.57 -8.17
CA VAL A 336 -20.01 -23.00 -9.43
C VAL A 336 -19.27 -24.04 -10.28
N CYS A 337 -18.33 -24.80 -9.71
CA CYS A 337 -17.58 -25.84 -10.43
C CYS A 337 -18.49 -26.93 -11.01
N LYS A 338 -19.52 -27.36 -10.26
CA LYS A 338 -20.52 -28.33 -10.73
C LYS A 338 -21.31 -27.79 -11.94
N LYS A 339 -21.77 -26.52 -11.88
CA LYS A 339 -22.44 -25.85 -13.02
C LYS A 339 -21.54 -25.72 -14.25
N LEU A 340 -20.28 -25.32 -14.06
CA LEU A 340 -19.30 -25.15 -15.15
C LEU A 340 -18.92 -26.47 -15.81
N ALA A 341 -18.65 -27.52 -15.03
CA ALA A 341 -18.28 -28.83 -15.55
C ALA A 341 -19.39 -29.44 -16.44
N SER A 342 -20.65 -29.26 -16.04
CA SER A 342 -21.82 -29.63 -16.86
C SER A 342 -21.89 -28.86 -18.18
N ARG A 343 -21.81 -27.52 -18.15
CA ARG A 343 -21.84 -26.66 -19.35
C ARG A 343 -20.68 -26.95 -20.32
N ILE A 344 -19.49 -27.27 -19.80
CA ILE A 344 -18.34 -27.70 -20.61
C ILE A 344 -18.53 -29.11 -21.21
N ALA A 345 -19.24 -30.01 -20.51
CA ALA A 345 -19.58 -31.33 -21.05
C ALA A 345 -20.58 -31.24 -22.21
N VAL A 346 -21.56 -30.34 -22.13
CA VAL A 346 -22.48 -30.01 -23.25
C VAL A 346 -21.68 -29.46 -24.44
N LEU A 347 -20.84 -28.44 -24.24
CA LEU A 347 -19.99 -27.88 -25.30
C LEU A 347 -19.12 -28.97 -25.97
N ARG A 348 -18.60 -29.93 -25.21
CA ARG A 348 -17.80 -31.04 -25.74
C ARG A 348 -18.61 -32.00 -26.64
N LYS A 349 -19.91 -32.17 -26.41
CA LYS A 349 -20.78 -32.97 -27.28
C LYS A 349 -21.13 -32.23 -28.58
N ILE A 350 -21.43 -30.93 -28.50
CA ILE A 350 -21.94 -30.16 -29.66
C ILE A 350 -20.84 -29.57 -30.56
N ARG A 351 -19.59 -29.45 -30.09
CA ARG A 351 -18.50 -28.77 -30.83
C ARG A 351 -18.22 -29.28 -32.25
N THR A 352 -18.57 -30.54 -32.55
CA THR A 352 -18.43 -31.15 -33.89
C THR A 352 -19.34 -30.52 -34.93
N TYR A 353 -20.44 -29.92 -34.50
CA TYR A 353 -21.43 -29.26 -35.36
C TYR A 353 -21.31 -27.73 -35.32
N LEU A 354 -20.34 -27.18 -34.58
CA LEU A 354 -20.16 -25.73 -34.39
C LEU A 354 -18.83 -25.27 -34.99
N PRO A 355 -18.81 -24.26 -35.87
CA PRO A 355 -17.58 -23.56 -36.25
C PRO A 355 -16.98 -22.80 -35.04
N LEU A 356 -15.74 -22.32 -35.18
CA LEU A 356 -14.99 -21.73 -34.07
C LEU A 356 -15.67 -20.51 -33.42
N PRO A 357 -16.26 -19.54 -34.17
CA PRO A 357 -16.96 -18.40 -33.57
C PRO A 357 -18.12 -18.83 -32.66
N GLN A 358 -18.94 -19.79 -33.08
CA GLN A 358 -20.09 -20.27 -32.32
C GLN A 358 -19.68 -21.01 -31.04
N ARG A 359 -18.54 -21.72 -31.05
CA ARG A 359 -17.94 -22.31 -29.83
C ARG A 359 -17.50 -21.24 -28.84
N ILE A 360 -16.91 -20.15 -29.32
CA ILE A 360 -16.50 -19.01 -28.49
C ILE A 360 -17.72 -18.26 -27.94
N GLN A 361 -18.75 -18.04 -28.77
CA GLN A 361 -20.03 -17.46 -28.37
C GLN A 361 -20.72 -18.28 -27.28
N TYR A 362 -20.82 -19.60 -27.42
CA TYR A 362 -21.35 -20.48 -26.37
C TYR A 362 -20.59 -20.30 -25.05
N TYR A 363 -19.25 -20.24 -25.08
CA TYR A 363 -18.48 -19.99 -23.87
C TYR A 363 -18.78 -18.59 -23.28
N ASN A 364 -18.83 -17.54 -24.10
CA ASN A 364 -19.09 -16.18 -23.64
C ASN A 364 -20.50 -16.00 -23.04
N SER A 365 -21.52 -16.64 -23.62
CA SER A 365 -22.92 -16.52 -23.17
C SER A 365 -23.30 -17.52 -22.08
N ILE A 366 -22.74 -18.73 -22.06
CA ILE A 366 -23.18 -19.83 -21.19
C ILE A 366 -22.15 -20.17 -20.10
N ILE A 367 -20.85 -20.07 -20.36
CA ILE A 367 -19.80 -20.50 -19.41
C ILE A 367 -19.23 -19.31 -18.62
N SER A 368 -18.79 -18.24 -19.29
CA SER A 368 -18.19 -17.08 -18.62
C SER A 368 -19.09 -16.40 -17.58
N PRO A 369 -20.42 -16.22 -17.77
CA PRO A 369 -21.24 -15.52 -16.79
C PRO A 369 -21.37 -16.27 -15.46
N VAL A 370 -21.25 -17.61 -15.48
CA VAL A 370 -21.23 -18.45 -14.26
C VAL A 370 -19.91 -18.30 -13.50
N MET A 371 -18.81 -17.97 -14.19
CA MET A 371 -17.52 -17.68 -13.55
C MET A 371 -17.45 -16.23 -13.04
N SER A 372 -18.02 -15.28 -13.78
CA SER A 372 -17.98 -13.85 -13.46
C SER A 372 -19.05 -13.38 -12.47
N TYR A 373 -19.96 -14.27 -12.05
CA TYR A 373 -20.93 -13.95 -10.99
C TYR A 373 -20.23 -13.79 -9.64
N VAL A 374 -20.65 -12.77 -8.87
CA VAL A 374 -20.05 -12.34 -7.59
C VAL A 374 -18.51 -12.15 -7.66
N SER A 375 -18.02 -11.36 -8.63
CA SER A 375 -16.58 -11.10 -8.83
C SER A 375 -15.82 -10.70 -7.55
N ALA A 376 -16.48 -9.93 -6.69
CA ALA A 376 -15.96 -9.42 -5.42
C ALA A 376 -15.67 -10.49 -4.35
N ILE A 377 -16.19 -11.72 -4.44
CA ILE A 377 -15.73 -12.80 -3.53
C ILE A 377 -14.50 -13.53 -4.05
N TRP A 378 -14.37 -13.77 -5.36
CA TRP A 378 -13.28 -14.57 -5.91
C TRP A 378 -11.91 -13.96 -5.60
N SER A 379 -11.87 -12.63 -5.58
CA SER A 379 -10.71 -11.84 -5.20
C SER A 379 -10.30 -12.09 -3.73
N ASN A 380 -11.28 -12.36 -2.84
CA ASN A 380 -11.10 -12.68 -1.41
C ASN A 380 -11.13 -14.20 -1.11
N CYS A 381 -10.98 -15.10 -2.10
CA CYS A 381 -11.05 -16.56 -1.91
C CYS A 381 -9.67 -17.23 -1.93
N ASP A 382 -9.43 -18.17 -1.00
CA ASP A 382 -8.24 -19.04 -0.97
C ASP A 382 -7.95 -19.57 -2.39
N LYS A 383 -6.74 -19.35 -2.93
CA LYS A 383 -6.47 -19.58 -4.38
C LYS A 383 -6.64 -21.01 -4.87
N GLU A 384 -6.79 -21.99 -3.99
CA GLU A 384 -7.22 -23.32 -4.43
C GLU A 384 -8.61 -23.26 -5.09
N LEU A 385 -9.53 -22.46 -4.55
CA LEU A 385 -10.88 -22.22 -5.09
C LEU A 385 -10.79 -21.58 -6.48
N LEU A 386 -9.98 -20.53 -6.60
CA LEU A 386 -9.63 -19.92 -7.89
C LEU A 386 -9.05 -20.94 -8.87
N TYR A 387 -8.16 -21.83 -8.40
CA TYR A 387 -7.54 -22.85 -9.24
C TYR A 387 -8.52 -23.97 -9.67
N ARG A 388 -9.50 -24.32 -8.82
CA ARG A 388 -10.58 -25.26 -9.15
C ARG A 388 -11.45 -24.73 -10.30
N VAL A 389 -11.85 -23.46 -10.25
CA VAL A 389 -12.56 -22.79 -11.36
C VAL A 389 -11.65 -22.63 -12.59
N PHE A 390 -10.39 -22.24 -12.41
CA PHE A 390 -9.44 -22.04 -13.50
C PHE A 390 -9.12 -23.32 -14.29
N LYS A 391 -9.05 -24.49 -13.63
CA LYS A 391 -8.95 -25.80 -14.30
C LYS A 391 -10.09 -26.02 -15.30
N LEU A 392 -11.29 -25.52 -15.01
CA LEU A 392 -12.46 -25.64 -15.89
C LEU A 392 -12.38 -24.67 -17.07
N GLN A 393 -11.86 -23.44 -16.89
CA GLN A 393 -11.54 -22.54 -18.02
C GLN A 393 -10.49 -23.17 -18.97
N LYS A 394 -9.40 -23.72 -18.42
CA LYS A 394 -8.39 -24.48 -19.19
C LYS A 394 -8.96 -25.70 -19.92
N ARG A 395 -10.00 -26.34 -19.36
CA ARG A 395 -10.75 -27.43 -20.00
C ARG A 395 -11.64 -26.92 -21.14
N ALA A 396 -12.27 -25.75 -20.98
CA ALA A 396 -13.08 -25.11 -22.01
C ALA A 396 -12.23 -24.75 -23.24
N ALA A 397 -11.07 -24.11 -23.05
CA ALA A 397 -10.18 -23.72 -24.16
C ALA A 397 -9.76 -24.92 -25.04
N ARG A 398 -9.32 -26.03 -24.43
CA ARG A 398 -9.01 -27.29 -25.15
C ARG A 398 -10.22 -27.86 -25.90
N VAL A 399 -11.41 -27.78 -25.29
CA VAL A 399 -12.65 -28.24 -25.94
C VAL A 399 -12.97 -27.40 -27.18
N ILE A 400 -12.78 -26.08 -27.12
CA ILE A 400 -13.02 -25.16 -28.25
C ILE A 400 -12.01 -25.33 -29.38
N LEU A 401 -10.71 -25.34 -29.07
CA LEU A 401 -9.62 -25.38 -30.07
C LEU A 401 -9.27 -26.78 -30.59
N TYR A 402 -9.98 -27.83 -30.16
CA TYR A 402 -9.62 -29.23 -30.43
C TYR A 402 -8.25 -29.68 -29.90
N ALA A 403 -7.59 -28.84 -29.10
CA ALA A 403 -6.26 -29.09 -28.58
C ALA A 403 -6.20 -30.27 -27.60
N GLU A 404 -5.04 -30.93 -27.57
CA GLU A 404 -4.77 -32.11 -26.77
C GLU A 404 -4.86 -31.88 -25.26
N ARG A 405 -4.90 -32.99 -24.50
CA ARG A 405 -4.90 -32.97 -23.03
C ARG A 405 -3.70 -32.19 -22.46
N MET A 406 -2.50 -32.37 -23.04
CA MET A 406 -1.27 -31.73 -22.53
C MET A 406 -1.00 -30.33 -23.11
N ALA A 407 -1.75 -29.88 -24.12
CA ALA A 407 -1.48 -28.64 -24.86
C ALA A 407 -1.26 -27.40 -23.93
N PRO A 408 -0.20 -26.59 -24.15
CA PRO A 408 0.14 -25.44 -23.33
C PRO A 408 -1.01 -24.43 -23.24
N SER A 409 -1.54 -24.21 -22.05
CA SER A 409 -2.76 -23.39 -21.91
C SER A 409 -2.55 -21.90 -22.18
N VAL A 410 -1.30 -21.42 -22.20
CA VAL A 410 -0.93 -20.06 -22.63
C VAL A 410 -1.17 -19.89 -24.13
N GLU A 411 -0.66 -20.80 -24.96
CA GLU A 411 -0.86 -20.78 -26.41
C GLU A 411 -2.35 -20.84 -26.78
N LEU A 412 -3.11 -21.71 -26.12
CA LEU A 412 -4.56 -21.81 -26.30
C LEU A 412 -5.31 -20.53 -25.92
N PHE A 413 -4.83 -19.79 -24.93
CA PHE A 413 -5.43 -18.54 -24.49
C PHE A 413 -5.07 -17.39 -25.42
N ASN A 414 -3.82 -17.29 -25.86
CA ASN A 414 -3.38 -16.30 -26.85
C ASN A 414 -4.19 -16.45 -28.15
N ARG A 415 -4.37 -17.70 -28.63
CA ARG A 415 -5.19 -18.03 -29.81
C ARG A 415 -6.69 -17.72 -29.65
N LEU A 416 -7.21 -17.70 -28.42
CA LEU A 416 -8.60 -17.34 -28.11
C LEU A 416 -8.77 -15.88 -27.67
N LYS A 417 -7.67 -15.13 -27.50
CA LYS A 417 -7.63 -13.82 -26.83
C LYS A 417 -8.29 -13.85 -25.45
N TRP A 418 -7.99 -14.87 -24.64
CA TRP A 418 -8.60 -15.11 -23.32
C TRP A 418 -7.68 -14.74 -22.16
N ILE A 419 -8.20 -13.91 -21.26
CA ILE A 419 -7.58 -13.64 -19.95
C ILE A 419 -7.87 -14.83 -19.00
N PRO A 420 -6.86 -15.35 -18.27
CA PRO A 420 -7.02 -16.33 -17.18
C PRO A 420 -8.07 -15.94 -16.13
N PHE A 421 -8.76 -16.92 -15.55
CA PHE A 421 -9.89 -16.67 -14.65
C PHE A 421 -9.53 -15.79 -13.45
N TYR A 422 -8.37 -16.01 -12.81
CA TYR A 422 -7.96 -15.24 -11.63
C TYR A 422 -7.61 -13.78 -11.99
N GLU A 423 -6.94 -13.54 -13.12
CA GLU A 423 -6.74 -12.20 -13.71
C GLU A 423 -8.09 -11.57 -14.08
N LYS A 424 -9.03 -12.34 -14.66
CA LYS A 424 -10.36 -11.86 -15.04
C LYS A 424 -11.25 -11.54 -13.83
N SER A 425 -11.14 -12.24 -12.70
CA SER A 425 -11.87 -11.89 -11.47
C SER A 425 -11.35 -10.59 -10.85
N VAL A 426 -10.03 -10.36 -10.93
CA VAL A 426 -9.42 -9.09 -10.53
C VAL A 426 -9.84 -7.97 -11.47
N SER A 427 -9.68 -8.16 -12.80
CA SER A 427 -10.05 -7.16 -13.80
C SER A 427 -11.55 -6.86 -13.84
N ALA A 428 -12.41 -7.81 -13.46
CA ALA A 428 -13.86 -7.59 -13.36
C ALA A 428 -14.20 -6.57 -12.24
N ASN A 429 -13.49 -6.62 -11.11
CA ASN A 429 -13.63 -5.61 -10.05
C ASN A 429 -13.10 -4.26 -10.53
N LEU A 430 -11.92 -4.20 -11.16
CA LEU A 430 -11.39 -2.95 -11.75
C LEU A 430 -12.36 -2.36 -12.79
N SER A 431 -12.97 -3.18 -13.66
CA SER A 431 -13.98 -2.69 -14.63
C SER A 431 -15.31 -2.26 -14.00
N ALA A 432 -15.52 -2.50 -12.70
CA ALA A 432 -16.63 -1.97 -11.92
C ALA A 432 -16.26 -0.71 -11.11
N PHE A 433 -14.97 -0.32 -11.12
CA PHE A 433 -14.41 0.86 -10.49
C PHE A 433 -13.40 1.49 -11.47
N PRO A 434 -13.85 2.27 -12.48
CA PRO A 434 -13.00 2.72 -13.59
C PRO A 434 -11.79 3.59 -13.18
N ASP A 435 -11.76 4.04 -11.93
CA ASP A 435 -10.72 4.89 -11.34
C ASP A 435 -9.53 4.11 -10.72
N LEU A 436 -9.60 2.77 -10.71
CA LEU A 436 -8.64 1.88 -10.03
C LEU A 436 -7.44 1.50 -10.93
N THR A 437 -6.22 1.70 -10.44
CA THR A 437 -4.94 1.72 -11.19
C THR A 437 -4.06 0.48 -10.99
N PHE A 438 -2.94 0.37 -11.74
CA PHE A 438 -2.08 -0.84 -11.72
C PHE A 438 -1.41 -1.09 -10.36
N SER A 439 -1.02 -0.03 -9.65
CA SER A 439 -0.51 -0.05 -8.28
C SER A 439 -1.50 -0.67 -7.29
N GLU A 440 -2.80 -0.54 -7.53
CA GLU A 440 -3.84 -1.18 -6.71
C GLU A 440 -4.03 -2.68 -7.03
N VAL A 441 -3.60 -3.13 -8.22
CA VAL A 441 -3.65 -4.54 -8.66
C VAL A 441 -2.45 -5.33 -8.14
N GLU A 442 -1.25 -4.75 -8.26
CA GLU A 442 -0.04 -5.25 -7.60
C GLU A 442 -0.09 -5.05 -6.07
N ALA A 443 -1.25 -4.64 -5.56
CA ALA A 443 -1.54 -4.52 -4.16
C ALA A 443 -2.79 -5.29 -3.68
N TYR A 444 -3.27 -6.28 -4.47
CA TYR A 444 -4.40 -7.16 -4.14
C TYR A 444 -4.09 -8.70 -4.28
N ALA A 445 -2.83 -9.09 -4.13
CA ALA A 445 -2.27 -10.38 -4.56
C ALA A 445 -0.93 -10.85 -3.91
N GLN A 446 -0.53 -10.46 -2.68
CA GLN A 446 0.55 -11.07 -1.82
C GLN A 446 0.08 -11.56 -0.42
N LYS A 447 -1.10 -11.15 0.06
CA LYS A 447 -1.68 -11.49 1.38
C LYS A 447 -2.66 -12.66 1.32
N GLU A 448 -3.23 -12.93 0.15
CA GLU A 448 -4.13 -14.05 -0.09
C GLU A 448 -3.32 -15.37 -0.16
N SER A 449 -3.76 -16.42 0.54
CA SER A 449 -2.99 -17.67 0.71
C SER A 449 -3.30 -18.74 -0.35
N GLY A 450 -2.26 -19.22 -1.02
CA GLY A 450 -2.35 -20.31 -2.00
C GLY A 450 -1.25 -20.22 -3.06
N CYS A 451 -1.43 -20.90 -4.21
CA CYS A 451 -0.48 -20.93 -5.33
C CYS A 451 0.22 -19.57 -5.62
N ARG A 452 1.54 -19.62 -5.81
CA ARG A 452 2.52 -18.51 -5.83
C ARG A 452 2.12 -17.21 -6.57
N HIS A 453 1.25 -17.27 -7.59
CA HIS A 453 0.94 -16.15 -8.49
C HIS A 453 0.10 -15.05 -7.84
N THR A 454 -1.06 -15.35 -7.24
CA THR A 454 -1.75 -14.39 -6.36
C THR A 454 -1.05 -14.25 -4.99
N ILE A 455 0.26 -14.57 -4.93
CA ILE A 455 1.19 -14.17 -3.85
C ILE A 455 2.28 -13.18 -4.37
N LYS A 456 2.12 -12.57 -5.57
CA LYS A 456 3.06 -11.60 -6.14
C LYS A 456 2.78 -10.08 -6.00
N GLY A 457 1.62 -9.59 -5.53
CA GLY A 457 1.46 -8.17 -5.14
C GLY A 457 0.31 -7.77 -4.17
N TYR A 458 0.51 -7.57 -2.84
CA TYR A 458 -0.37 -6.99 -1.76
C TYR A 458 0.48 -6.32 -0.67
N LYS A 459 1.71 -6.79 -0.46
CA LYS A 459 2.71 -6.15 0.41
C LYS A 459 2.98 -4.73 -0.12
N PHE A 460 2.77 -4.50 -1.43
CA PHE A 460 2.61 -3.18 -2.05
C PHE A 460 1.54 -2.29 -1.34
N PHE A 461 0.46 -2.85 -0.78
CA PHE A 461 -0.49 -2.17 0.14
C PHE A 461 -0.30 -2.53 1.63
N ALA A 462 0.80 -3.18 2.00
CA ALA A 462 0.89 -3.80 3.31
C ALA A 462 2.31 -4.03 3.84
N GLU A 463 3.17 -3.01 3.79
CA GLU A 463 3.98 -2.57 4.95
C GLU A 463 4.40 -1.09 4.73
N PRO A 464 4.97 -0.37 5.72
CA PRO A 464 4.60 1.04 5.92
C PRO A 464 5.52 2.12 5.31
N GLY A 465 4.89 3.20 4.83
CA GLY A 465 5.54 4.47 4.55
C GLY A 465 4.91 5.70 5.22
N TYR A 466 3.58 5.80 5.19
CA TYR A 466 2.86 7.03 5.55
C TYR A 466 2.95 7.46 7.03
N LEU A 467 3.94 8.30 7.34
CA LEU A 467 3.85 9.42 8.26
C LEU A 467 4.77 10.55 7.78
N HIS A 468 4.21 11.70 7.42
CA HIS A 468 4.97 12.95 7.39
C HIS A 468 5.01 13.52 8.82
N ASP A 469 6.20 13.85 9.30
CA ASP A 469 6.42 14.59 10.54
C ASP A 469 6.98 15.97 10.22
N VAL A 470 6.41 17.03 10.79
CA VAL A 470 6.84 18.42 10.58
C VAL A 470 6.64 19.27 11.86
N LYS A 471 7.77 19.51 12.54
CA LYS A 471 8.08 20.63 13.47
C LYS A 471 7.45 20.63 14.88
N GLY A 472 8.27 20.19 15.85
CA GLY A 472 8.20 20.61 17.25
C GLY A 472 9.52 20.37 18.01
N SER A 473 10.43 21.36 18.06
CA SER A 473 11.76 21.29 18.72
C SER A 473 11.70 20.81 20.19
N LYS A 474 12.69 20.13 20.77
CA LYS A 474 14.15 20.41 20.74
C LYS A 474 14.99 19.12 20.92
N THR A 475 16.24 19.16 20.47
CA THR A 475 17.32 18.16 20.74
C THR A 475 17.09 16.72 20.28
N GLU A 476 16.08 16.44 19.48
CA GLU A 476 16.13 15.37 18.47
C GLU A 476 16.29 16.04 17.10
N GLN A 477 17.24 15.56 16.30
CA GLN A 477 17.54 16.17 15.00
C GLN A 477 16.48 15.81 13.97
N ASN A 478 16.27 16.71 13.01
CA ASN A 478 15.41 16.39 11.87
C ASN A 478 16.03 15.18 11.15
N VAL A 479 15.24 14.14 10.90
CA VAL A 479 15.70 13.00 10.10
C VAL A 479 15.31 13.23 8.65
N VAL A 480 15.96 14.18 7.98
CA VAL A 480 16.04 14.15 6.51
C VAL A 480 17.06 13.10 6.13
N LEU A 481 16.67 12.19 5.25
CA LEU A 481 17.48 11.02 4.94
C LEU A 481 17.44 10.67 3.46
N SER A 482 18.34 11.33 2.72
CA SER A 482 18.50 11.24 1.28
C SER A 482 19.29 10.01 0.83
N PHE A 483 19.18 9.70 -0.46
CA PHE A 483 20.21 8.99 -1.23
C PHE A 483 20.38 9.65 -2.59
N VAL A 484 21.58 10.10 -2.96
CA VAL A 484 21.90 10.36 -4.37
C VAL A 484 21.97 9.04 -5.15
N PHE A 485 21.14 8.97 -6.19
CA PHE A 485 21.21 7.99 -7.27
C PHE A 485 21.57 8.70 -8.57
N ALA A 486 22.82 8.55 -9.02
CA ALA A 486 23.34 9.16 -10.24
C ALA A 486 23.10 8.30 -11.49
N ILE A 487 22.53 8.89 -12.56
CA ILE A 487 21.93 8.15 -13.68
C ILE A 487 22.35 8.75 -15.04
N GLY A 488 22.99 7.94 -15.92
CA GLY A 488 23.36 8.34 -17.30
C GLY A 488 23.24 7.25 -18.37
N TRP A 489 23.74 7.41 -19.61
CA TRP A 489 23.72 6.29 -20.58
C TRP A 489 24.63 6.36 -21.83
N ARG A 490 24.50 5.27 -22.61
CA ARG A 490 25.10 4.87 -23.90
C ARG A 490 24.22 5.42 -25.07
N LYS A 491 24.25 5.01 -26.35
CA LYS A 491 24.94 3.95 -27.12
C LYS A 491 25.01 4.36 -28.59
N ASP A 492 26.19 4.24 -29.23
CA ASP A 492 26.35 3.37 -30.40
C ASP A 492 27.80 2.92 -30.64
N TYR A 493 27.99 2.00 -31.60
CA TYR A 493 29.27 1.57 -32.17
C TYR A 493 29.62 2.45 -33.37
N ASP A 494 30.81 3.07 -33.32
CA ASP A 494 31.78 3.17 -34.45
C ASP A 494 32.96 4.09 -34.09
N ASN A 495 32.83 4.95 -33.08
CA ASN A 495 33.95 5.64 -32.42
C ASN A 495 33.82 5.53 -30.90
N GLU A 496 34.94 5.49 -30.19
CA GLU A 496 35.03 5.14 -28.77
C GLU A 496 34.50 6.26 -27.85
N ILE A 497 33.61 5.96 -26.87
CA ILE A 497 33.47 6.61 -25.53
C ILE A 497 32.23 6.06 -24.73
N PRO A 498 32.43 5.12 -23.77
CA PRO A 498 31.51 4.84 -22.65
C PRO A 498 31.21 6.01 -21.66
N ARG A 499 30.17 5.87 -20.82
CA ARG A 499 29.64 6.90 -19.86
C ARG A 499 28.93 6.23 -18.65
N ARG A 500 28.41 6.99 -17.65
CA ARG A 500 27.60 6.49 -16.49
C ARG A 500 26.31 5.75 -16.94
N ARG A 501 25.67 4.92 -16.08
CA ARG A 501 24.54 3.99 -16.44
C ARG A 501 23.13 4.41 -15.95
N TYR A 502 22.10 3.96 -16.69
CA TYR A 502 20.66 4.17 -16.45
C TYR A 502 20.13 3.09 -15.52
N PHE A 503 19.30 3.49 -14.55
CA PHE A 503 18.69 2.59 -13.59
C PHE A 503 17.31 2.15 -14.12
N PRO A 504 17.06 0.84 -14.32
CA PRO A 504 15.73 0.35 -14.66
C PRO A 504 14.72 0.80 -13.58
N LEU A 505 13.48 1.14 -13.98
CA LEU A 505 12.45 1.56 -13.01
C LEU A 505 12.22 0.50 -11.93
N GLU A 506 12.27 -0.78 -12.29
CA GLU A 506 12.22 -1.93 -11.37
C GLU A 506 13.30 -1.87 -10.26
N LEU A 507 14.52 -1.44 -10.60
CA LEU A 507 15.61 -1.25 -9.64
C LEU A 507 15.31 -0.06 -8.71
N LEU A 508 14.82 1.06 -9.25
CA LEU A 508 14.44 2.23 -8.44
C LEU A 508 13.26 1.93 -7.50
N TYR A 509 12.25 1.18 -7.96
CA TYR A 509 11.14 0.71 -7.13
C TYR A 509 11.62 -0.22 -6.01
N ASN A 510 12.51 -1.16 -6.32
CA ASN A 510 13.08 -2.08 -5.33
C ASN A 510 13.97 -1.36 -4.28
N ILE A 511 14.70 -0.32 -4.71
CA ILE A 511 15.42 0.61 -3.84
C ILE A 511 14.46 1.32 -2.89
N LEU A 512 13.36 1.88 -3.39
CA LEU A 512 12.37 2.61 -2.58
C LEU A 512 11.66 1.69 -1.55
N ASP A 513 11.36 0.43 -1.90
CA ASP A 513 10.93 -0.59 -0.93
C ASP A 513 12.01 -0.86 0.15
N GLY A 514 13.28 -0.89 -0.25
CA GLY A 514 14.43 -0.96 0.65
C GLY A 514 14.50 0.21 1.62
N MET A 515 14.38 1.44 1.12
CA MET A 515 14.39 2.68 1.88
C MET A 515 13.27 2.72 2.92
N SER A 516 12.03 2.43 2.49
CA SER A 516 10.87 2.29 3.38
C SER A 516 11.12 1.26 4.49
N SER A 517 11.81 0.15 4.20
CA SER A 517 12.07 -0.91 5.18
C SER A 517 12.84 -0.46 6.42
N VAL A 518 13.67 0.58 6.27
CA VAL A 518 14.52 1.16 7.33
C VAL A 518 14.12 2.59 7.73
N LYS A 519 13.06 3.16 7.14
CA LYS A 519 12.52 4.54 7.34
C LYS A 519 13.40 5.66 6.78
N LEU A 520 14.04 5.39 5.65
CA LEU A 520 14.74 6.40 4.85
C LEU A 520 13.68 7.13 4.02
N ASN A 521 13.65 8.47 4.07
CA ASN A 521 12.47 9.27 3.70
C ASN A 521 12.70 10.32 2.61
N VAL A 522 13.90 10.38 2.03
CA VAL A 522 14.19 11.18 0.83
C VAL A 522 14.95 10.34 -0.20
N PHE A 523 14.51 10.43 -1.44
CA PHE A 523 15.18 9.90 -2.63
C PHE A 523 15.69 11.12 -3.43
N HIS A 524 17.01 11.24 -3.53
CA HIS A 524 17.68 12.38 -4.16
C HIS A 524 18.08 11.96 -5.58
N PHE A 525 17.36 12.50 -6.56
CA PHE A 525 17.32 11.96 -7.91
C PHE A 525 18.27 12.75 -8.83
N HIS A 526 19.53 12.31 -8.85
CA HIS A 526 20.61 12.86 -9.69
C HIS A 526 20.46 12.33 -11.12
N PHE A 527 19.52 12.92 -11.86
CA PHE A 527 19.16 12.50 -13.21
C PHE A 527 19.82 13.32 -14.32
N ALA A 528 20.51 14.41 -14.00
CA ALA A 528 21.26 15.22 -14.96
C ALA A 528 22.69 15.40 -14.43
N ASP A 529 23.66 15.01 -15.25
CA ASP A 529 25.08 14.84 -14.90
C ASP A 529 25.98 15.10 -16.13
N PHE A 530 27.28 15.24 -15.91
CA PHE A 530 28.32 15.33 -16.93
C PHE A 530 28.12 14.30 -18.04
N CYS A 531 27.80 13.07 -17.65
CA CYS A 531 27.71 11.99 -18.59
C CYS A 531 26.33 11.87 -19.28
N ARG A 532 25.23 12.52 -18.80
CA ARG A 532 23.88 12.55 -19.46
C ARG A 532 22.81 13.42 -18.74
N PHE A 533 21.82 13.97 -19.48
CA PHE A 533 20.47 14.30 -18.99
C PHE A 533 19.46 13.13 -19.20
N SER A 534 18.82 12.63 -18.13
CA SER A 534 18.06 11.35 -18.15
C SER A 534 16.53 11.46 -18.04
N VAL A 535 15.98 12.62 -17.73
CA VAL A 535 14.51 12.88 -17.71
C VAL A 535 14.06 13.56 -19.00
N GLN A 536 12.85 13.26 -19.48
CA GLN A 536 12.27 13.91 -20.64
C GLN A 536 11.90 15.37 -20.37
N SER A 537 12.62 16.30 -21.01
CA SER A 537 12.08 17.63 -21.30
C SER A 537 11.17 17.58 -22.53
N LYS A 538 10.05 18.31 -22.49
CA LYS A 538 9.17 18.57 -23.64
C LYS A 538 9.37 19.98 -24.19
N LEU A 539 9.91 20.91 -23.39
CA LEU A 539 10.34 22.23 -23.85
C LEU A 539 11.64 22.17 -24.67
N TYR A 540 12.60 21.35 -24.24
CA TYR A 540 13.94 21.20 -24.80
C TYR A 540 14.16 19.74 -25.26
N PRO A 541 13.46 19.28 -26.31
CA PRO A 541 13.55 17.90 -26.79
C PRO A 541 14.98 17.50 -27.21
N ASP A 542 15.81 18.46 -27.60
CA ASP A 542 17.21 18.26 -27.99
C ASP A 542 18.13 17.83 -26.81
N LEU A 543 17.67 17.88 -25.56
CA LEU A 543 18.32 17.19 -24.43
C LEU A 543 18.30 15.66 -24.60
N ARG A 544 17.39 15.12 -25.42
CA ARG A 544 17.36 13.70 -25.81
C ARG A 544 18.21 13.51 -27.07
N ASN A 545 19.38 12.89 -26.92
CA ASN A 545 19.98 12.20 -28.06
C ASN A 545 19.11 10.99 -28.45
N ASN A 546 18.84 10.80 -29.74
CA ASN A 546 17.72 10.01 -30.25
C ASN A 546 17.73 8.53 -29.85
N GLU A 547 18.92 7.98 -29.59
CA GLU A 547 19.20 6.55 -29.37
C GLU A 547 19.22 6.12 -27.89
N SER A 548 18.89 7.03 -26.94
CA SER A 548 19.24 6.87 -25.52
C SER A 548 18.04 6.68 -24.55
N GLN A 549 18.02 5.62 -23.73
CA GLN A 549 16.92 5.28 -22.78
C GLN A 549 16.67 6.38 -21.72
N PHE A 550 15.55 7.11 -21.78
CA PHE A 550 15.19 8.18 -20.83
C PHE A 550 13.94 7.83 -20.00
N TYR A 551 13.74 8.50 -18.85
CA TYR A 551 12.46 8.49 -18.15
C TYR A 551 11.50 9.49 -18.79
N SER A 552 10.36 9.04 -19.28
CA SER A 552 9.28 9.95 -19.68
C SER A 552 8.74 10.70 -18.47
N GLN A 553 8.09 11.85 -18.69
CA GLN A 553 7.51 12.64 -17.59
C GLN A 553 6.44 11.87 -16.81
N GLU A 554 5.76 10.95 -17.48
CA GLU A 554 4.75 10.06 -16.92
C GLU A 554 5.41 8.99 -16.04
N GLN A 555 6.54 8.42 -16.47
CA GLN A 555 7.34 7.51 -15.64
C GLN A 555 7.93 8.20 -14.40
N VAL A 556 8.37 9.45 -14.53
CA VAL A 556 8.82 10.27 -13.38
C VAL A 556 7.66 10.50 -12.41
N LYS A 557 6.47 10.86 -12.88
CA LYS A 557 5.27 11.02 -12.04
C LYS A 557 4.88 9.72 -11.33
N SER A 558 4.98 8.57 -11.99
CA SER A 558 4.80 7.26 -11.35
C SER A 558 5.86 6.97 -10.29
N LEU A 559 7.13 7.33 -10.51
CA LEU A 559 8.21 7.18 -9.54
C LEU A 559 8.00 8.06 -8.30
N VAL A 560 7.61 9.32 -8.50
CA VAL A 560 7.25 10.26 -7.42
C VAL A 560 6.05 9.75 -6.62
N SER A 561 5.02 9.22 -7.27
CA SER A 561 3.87 8.61 -6.56
C SER A 561 4.29 7.38 -5.75
N PHE A 562 5.05 6.45 -6.35
CA PHE A 562 5.50 5.22 -5.69
C PHE A 562 6.40 5.51 -4.48
N ALA A 563 7.19 6.60 -4.53
CA ALA A 563 7.95 7.12 -3.39
C ALA A 563 7.02 7.73 -2.33
N ALA A 564 6.04 8.54 -2.71
CA ALA A 564 5.05 9.12 -1.79
C ALA A 564 4.22 8.06 -1.05
N ASP A 565 3.86 6.95 -1.73
CA ASP A 565 3.22 5.75 -1.14
C ASP A 565 4.05 5.14 0.02
N ARG A 566 5.35 5.41 -0.01
CA ARG A 566 6.36 4.95 0.95
C ARG A 566 6.80 6.03 1.95
N GLY A 567 6.16 7.20 1.95
CA GLY A 567 6.58 8.35 2.77
C GLY A 567 7.94 8.92 2.36
N ILE A 568 8.38 8.60 1.14
CA ILE A 568 9.66 9.02 0.57
C ILE A 568 9.40 10.23 -0.33
N ARG A 569 10.02 11.35 0.03
CA ARG A 569 10.02 12.56 -0.80
C ARG A 569 11.03 12.40 -1.93
N VAL A 570 10.72 12.89 -3.12
CA VAL A 570 11.69 12.93 -4.23
C VAL A 570 12.21 14.35 -4.38
N ILE A 571 13.49 14.55 -4.06
CA ILE A 571 14.21 15.79 -4.35
C ILE A 571 14.92 15.60 -5.69
N PRO A 572 14.63 16.42 -6.72
CA PRO A 572 15.38 16.38 -7.97
C PRO A 572 16.72 17.10 -7.85
N GLU A 573 17.68 16.66 -8.65
CA GLU A 573 18.94 17.37 -8.87
C GLU A 573 19.15 17.63 -10.36
N VAL A 574 19.45 18.90 -10.69
CA VAL A 574 19.79 19.35 -12.04
C VAL A 574 21.07 20.16 -11.97
N GLU A 575 22.17 19.54 -12.40
CA GLU A 575 23.47 20.21 -12.54
C GLU A 575 23.38 21.46 -13.40
N SER A 576 24.07 22.52 -12.99
CA SER A 576 23.79 23.87 -13.52
C SER A 576 25.00 24.78 -13.78
N ALA A 577 26.21 24.31 -13.49
CA ALA A 577 27.46 25.00 -13.79
C ALA A 577 28.53 24.02 -14.29
N PHE A 578 29.04 23.18 -13.39
CA PHE A 578 29.82 22.00 -13.73
C PHE A 578 28.91 20.78 -13.91
N HIS A 579 29.45 19.62 -14.29
CA HIS A 579 28.68 18.41 -14.58
C HIS A 579 27.52 18.60 -15.60
N VAL A 580 27.70 19.47 -16.60
CA VAL A 580 26.66 19.86 -17.58
C VAL A 580 26.78 19.24 -18.98
N LEU A 581 27.83 18.46 -19.29
CA LEU A 581 28.01 17.84 -20.63
C LEU A 581 26.82 16.94 -21.04
N GLY A 582 26.01 16.45 -20.09
CA GLY A 582 24.74 15.78 -20.37
C GLY A 582 23.70 16.62 -21.12
N MET A 583 23.87 17.95 -21.14
CA MET A 583 23.00 18.92 -21.83
C MET A 583 23.55 19.41 -23.18
N ILE A 584 24.69 18.88 -23.65
CA ILE A 584 25.39 19.34 -24.88
C ILE A 584 24.51 19.34 -26.15
N GLY A 585 23.42 18.57 -26.16
CA GLY A 585 22.42 18.63 -27.22
C GLY A 585 21.82 20.03 -27.46
N LEU A 586 21.87 20.92 -26.45
CA LEU A 586 21.43 22.32 -26.50
C LEU A 586 22.54 23.34 -26.82
N GLU A 587 23.74 22.91 -27.23
CA GLU A 587 24.84 23.81 -27.60
C GLU A 587 24.44 24.78 -28.73
N ASN A 588 24.92 26.03 -28.61
CA ASN A 588 24.80 27.15 -29.55
C ASN A 588 23.50 27.99 -29.44
N LYS A 589 23.57 29.24 -29.91
CA LYS A 589 22.53 30.31 -29.87
C LYS A 589 21.11 29.86 -30.22
N THR A 590 20.99 28.95 -31.19
CA THR A 590 19.69 28.47 -31.70
C THR A 590 19.04 27.40 -30.82
N LYS A 591 19.76 26.86 -29.83
CA LYS A 591 19.31 25.74 -29.00
C LYS A 591 19.26 26.04 -27.50
N GLY A 592 20.09 26.96 -27.01
CA GLY A 592 19.85 27.67 -25.76
C GLY A 592 20.94 27.64 -24.70
N LEU A 593 21.98 26.81 -24.84
CA LEU A 593 23.09 26.75 -23.88
C LEU A 593 24.44 27.15 -24.53
N TYR A 594 25.20 27.99 -23.82
CA TYR A 594 26.60 28.27 -24.11
C TYR A 594 27.49 27.58 -23.10
N PHE A 595 28.46 26.82 -23.61
CA PHE A 595 29.48 26.15 -22.81
C PHE A 595 30.85 26.84 -23.00
N CYS A 596 31.70 26.77 -21.98
CA CYS A 596 33.14 26.93 -22.16
C CYS A 596 33.83 25.56 -22.18
N ASN A 597 34.79 25.40 -23.08
CA ASN A 597 35.73 24.29 -23.06
C ASN A 597 37.06 24.76 -22.49
N ASN A 598 37.73 23.90 -21.70
CA ASN A 598 39.12 24.10 -21.30
C ASN A 598 40.06 23.07 -21.94
N SER A 599 41.36 23.25 -21.73
CA SER A 599 42.43 22.43 -22.29
C SER A 599 42.47 20.97 -21.80
N MET A 600 41.56 20.58 -20.89
CA MET A 600 41.37 19.19 -20.44
C MET A 600 40.08 18.55 -20.99
N GLY A 601 39.28 19.27 -21.78
CA GLY A 601 38.05 18.75 -22.36
C GLY A 601 36.84 18.74 -21.41
N TYR A 602 36.93 19.43 -20.26
CA TYR A 602 35.73 19.71 -19.46
C TYR A 602 34.88 20.78 -20.13
N VAL A 603 33.58 20.72 -19.85
CA VAL A 603 32.52 21.54 -20.44
C VAL A 603 31.70 22.12 -19.29
N GLU A 604 31.71 23.44 -19.13
CA GLU A 604 30.95 24.16 -18.07
C GLU A 604 29.99 25.18 -18.69
N LEU A 605 28.87 25.48 -18.03
CA LEU A 605 27.98 26.57 -18.40
C LEU A 605 28.50 27.91 -17.85
N TYR A 606 28.29 28.99 -18.61
CA TYR A 606 28.44 30.36 -18.13
C TYR A 606 27.22 31.21 -18.48
N ASN A 607 26.95 32.25 -17.69
CA ASN A 607 26.00 33.28 -18.08
C ASN A 607 26.57 34.07 -19.26
N ASP A 608 25.98 33.91 -20.44
CA ASP A 608 26.39 34.63 -21.65
C ASP A 608 25.86 36.07 -21.66
N PRO A 609 26.50 37.00 -22.39
CA PRO A 609 26.08 38.41 -22.42
C PRO A 609 24.67 38.68 -22.99
N GLU A 610 24.04 37.68 -23.61
CA GLU A 610 22.68 37.76 -24.16
C GLU A 610 21.65 37.07 -23.24
N GLY A 611 22.10 36.47 -22.13
CA GLY A 611 21.27 35.80 -21.11
C GLY A 611 20.61 34.51 -21.58
N VAL A 612 21.05 33.91 -22.68
CA VAL A 612 20.39 32.75 -23.30
C VAL A 612 20.53 31.50 -22.43
N THR A 613 21.73 31.19 -21.92
CA THR A 613 21.98 30.10 -20.97
C THR A 613 21.09 30.24 -19.73
N MET A 614 21.04 31.45 -19.16
CA MET A 614 20.24 31.76 -17.97
C MET A 614 18.74 31.51 -18.19
N ASN A 615 18.20 31.96 -19.32
CA ASN A 615 16.79 31.77 -19.66
C ASN A 615 16.46 30.30 -19.96
N THR A 616 17.35 29.58 -20.64
CA THR A 616 17.20 28.14 -20.92
C THR A 616 17.23 27.31 -19.65
N MET A 617 18.20 27.55 -18.76
CA MET A 617 18.27 26.87 -17.45
C MET A 617 17.03 27.15 -16.59
N LYS A 618 16.53 28.40 -16.59
CA LYS A 618 15.27 28.76 -15.92
C LYS A 618 14.07 27.97 -16.50
N GLY A 619 13.97 27.82 -17.82
CA GLY A 619 12.94 27.01 -18.47
C GLY A 619 13.02 25.51 -18.16
N ILE A 620 14.24 24.94 -18.14
CA ILE A 620 14.48 23.55 -17.73
C ILE A 620 14.03 23.34 -16.28
N LEU A 621 14.44 24.23 -15.37
CA LEU A 621 14.05 24.16 -13.96
C LEU A 621 12.54 24.30 -13.78
N GLU A 622 11.88 25.23 -14.47
CA GLU A 622 10.42 25.38 -14.44
C GLU A 622 9.69 24.09 -14.87
N GLU A 623 10.12 23.46 -15.96
CA GLU A 623 9.52 22.19 -16.40
C GLU A 623 9.71 21.09 -15.35
N MET A 624 10.93 20.91 -14.83
CA MET A 624 11.22 19.88 -13.83
C MET A 624 10.46 20.13 -12.51
N MET A 625 10.25 21.38 -12.10
CA MET A 625 9.40 21.72 -10.94
C MET A 625 7.95 21.21 -11.08
N THR A 626 7.43 21.03 -12.31
CA THR A 626 6.09 20.44 -12.53
C THR A 626 6.04 18.93 -12.37
N LEU A 627 7.20 18.26 -12.40
CA LEU A 627 7.35 16.82 -12.23
C LEU A 627 7.64 16.46 -10.76
N PHE A 628 8.37 17.33 -10.05
CA PHE A 628 8.84 17.11 -8.69
C PHE A 628 8.17 18.11 -7.71
N PRO A 629 7.15 17.67 -6.95
CA PRO A 629 6.35 18.56 -6.11
C PRO A 629 7.04 18.97 -4.79
N ASP A 630 8.14 18.30 -4.38
CA ASP A 630 8.81 18.57 -3.11
C ASP A 630 9.30 20.02 -3.00
N GLN A 631 9.33 20.57 -1.78
CA GLN A 631 9.72 21.96 -1.56
C GLN A 631 11.20 22.23 -1.85
N TYR A 632 12.09 21.23 -1.76
CA TYR A 632 13.52 21.40 -2.06
C TYR A 632 13.83 21.04 -3.52
N PHE A 633 14.84 21.70 -4.10
CA PHE A 633 15.34 21.41 -5.44
C PHE A 633 16.86 21.58 -5.44
N HIS A 634 17.61 20.56 -5.88
CA HIS A 634 19.07 20.58 -5.89
C HIS A 634 19.63 21.08 -7.23
N LEU A 635 20.67 21.91 -7.18
CA LEU A 635 21.34 22.48 -8.36
C LEU A 635 22.73 21.89 -8.65
N GLY A 636 23.15 20.92 -7.83
CA GLY A 636 24.52 20.39 -7.83
C GLY A 636 25.49 21.41 -7.24
N LEU A 637 26.31 22.00 -8.11
CA LEU A 637 27.30 23.05 -7.81
C LEU A 637 28.59 22.55 -7.16
N ASP A 638 28.99 21.30 -7.39
CA ASP A 638 30.28 20.74 -6.99
C ASP A 638 31.36 20.79 -8.09
N GLU A 639 32.60 20.55 -7.67
CA GLU A 639 33.84 20.35 -8.45
C GLU A 639 34.20 21.33 -9.61
N VAL A 640 33.49 22.46 -9.75
CA VAL A 640 33.71 23.58 -10.70
C VAL A 640 35.20 23.91 -10.98
N ILE A 641 35.58 24.01 -12.27
CA ILE A 641 36.97 24.17 -12.74
C ILE A 641 37.13 25.43 -13.61
N THR A 642 37.22 26.59 -12.94
CA THR A 642 37.34 27.93 -13.54
C THR A 642 38.29 28.01 -14.75
N THR A 643 37.83 28.66 -15.81
CA THR A 643 38.52 28.79 -17.10
C THR A 643 38.70 30.26 -17.50
N SER A 644 39.31 30.53 -18.66
CA SER A 644 39.39 31.88 -19.23
C SER A 644 38.05 32.43 -19.74
N LEU A 645 37.05 31.57 -19.95
CA LEU A 645 35.71 31.93 -20.45
C LEU A 645 34.66 31.86 -19.34
N CYS A 646 34.62 30.75 -18.60
CA CYS A 646 33.92 30.58 -17.33
C CYS A 646 34.83 31.04 -16.18
N THR A 647 34.94 32.35 -15.99
CA THR A 647 35.63 32.92 -14.83
C THR A 647 34.80 32.67 -13.57
N LEU A 648 35.46 32.59 -12.41
CA LEU A 648 34.80 32.39 -11.11
C LEU A 648 33.62 33.34 -10.87
N GLU A 649 33.76 34.58 -11.33
CA GLU A 649 32.74 35.63 -11.27
C GLU A 649 31.48 35.30 -12.07
N LYS A 650 31.62 34.84 -13.33
CA LYS A 650 30.49 34.44 -14.18
C LYS A 650 29.81 33.15 -13.71
N THR A 651 30.59 32.18 -13.23
CA THR A 651 30.02 30.94 -12.72
C THR A 651 29.24 31.23 -11.43
N LYS A 652 29.82 32.01 -10.51
CA LYS A 652 29.11 32.54 -9.34
C LYS A 652 27.83 33.30 -9.72
N GLU A 653 27.86 34.15 -10.74
CA GLU A 653 26.70 34.89 -11.22
C GLU A 653 25.57 33.95 -11.70
N LEU A 654 25.92 32.98 -12.55
CA LEU A 654 24.99 31.95 -13.05
C LEU A 654 24.35 31.17 -11.90
N GLU A 655 25.16 30.59 -11.02
CA GLU A 655 24.72 29.81 -9.87
C GLU A 655 23.84 30.63 -8.92
N GLN A 656 24.28 31.84 -8.58
CA GLN A 656 23.59 32.69 -7.62
C GLN A 656 22.23 33.18 -8.13
N GLU A 657 22.10 33.47 -9.44
CA GLU A 657 20.81 33.81 -10.05
C GLU A 657 19.88 32.60 -10.19
N LEU A 658 20.40 31.39 -10.42
CA LEU A 658 19.57 30.17 -10.41
C LEU A 658 19.11 29.80 -8.98
N LEU A 659 19.95 29.95 -7.97
CA LEU A 659 19.56 29.80 -6.56
C LEU A 659 18.46 30.81 -6.17
N LYS A 660 18.59 32.09 -6.58
CA LYS A 660 17.54 33.11 -6.37
C LYS A 660 16.24 32.74 -7.10
N PHE A 661 16.34 32.20 -8.32
CA PHE A 661 15.18 31.78 -9.10
C PHE A 661 14.38 30.66 -8.42
N LEU A 662 15.05 29.67 -7.82
CA LEU A 662 14.39 28.65 -7.01
C LEU A 662 13.56 29.29 -5.87
N GLN A 663 14.11 30.26 -5.14
CA GLN A 663 13.39 30.98 -4.08
C GLN A 663 12.20 31.79 -4.62
N GLN A 664 12.37 32.46 -5.77
CA GLN A 664 11.28 33.20 -6.44
C GLN A 664 10.14 32.28 -6.89
N LYS A 665 10.41 31.00 -7.15
CA LYS A 665 9.41 29.96 -7.45
C LYS A 665 8.88 29.23 -6.21
N GLY A 666 9.26 29.66 -5.00
CA GLY A 666 8.81 29.06 -3.75
C GLY A 666 9.46 27.71 -3.42
N LYS A 667 10.59 27.37 -4.07
CA LYS A 667 11.41 26.21 -3.73
C LYS A 667 12.55 26.61 -2.80
N THR A 668 12.92 25.75 -1.86
CA THR A 668 14.13 25.87 -1.05
C THR A 668 15.34 25.42 -1.89
N PRO A 669 16.35 26.28 -2.13
CA PRO A 669 17.53 25.88 -2.87
C PRO A 669 18.38 24.91 -2.06
N TYR A 670 18.97 23.94 -2.74
CA TYR A 670 19.83 22.93 -2.15
C TYR A 670 21.03 22.73 -3.10
N ALA A 671 22.25 22.63 -2.56
CA ALA A 671 23.49 22.50 -3.34
C ALA A 671 24.58 21.80 -2.51
N TRP A 672 25.65 21.34 -3.16
CA TRP A 672 26.85 20.87 -2.46
C TRP A 672 27.59 22.04 -1.77
N GLN A 673 28.41 21.70 -0.78
CA GLN A 673 29.23 22.63 0.02
C GLN A 673 30.06 23.63 -0.82
N GLU A 674 30.49 23.22 -2.03
CA GLU A 674 31.28 24.01 -2.97
C GLU A 674 30.58 25.33 -3.39
N ALA A 675 29.24 25.37 -3.42
CA ALA A 675 28.47 26.61 -3.67
C ALA A 675 28.78 27.73 -2.66
N LEU A 676 29.25 27.39 -1.45
CA LEU A 676 29.69 28.35 -0.43
C LEU A 676 31.22 28.45 -0.32
N LEU A 677 31.93 27.34 -0.52
CA LEU A 677 33.37 27.24 -0.26
C LEU A 677 34.25 27.53 -1.47
N SER A 678 33.74 27.31 -2.69
CA SER A 678 34.48 27.45 -3.96
C SER A 678 34.00 28.67 -4.75
N THR A 679 32.72 28.74 -5.11
CA THR A 679 32.16 29.86 -5.92
C THR A 679 31.61 31.00 -5.07
N ALA A 680 31.25 30.70 -3.82
CA ALA A 680 30.52 31.60 -2.92
C ALA A 680 29.22 32.17 -3.55
N ALA A 681 28.55 31.38 -4.39
CA ALA A 681 27.24 31.69 -4.96
C ALA A 681 26.09 31.53 -3.97
N ALA A 682 26.24 30.63 -2.99
CA ALA A 682 25.22 30.26 -2.00
C ALA A 682 24.57 31.48 -1.33
N ILE A 683 23.23 31.49 -1.28
CA ILE A 683 22.41 32.59 -0.76
C ILE A 683 21.75 32.21 0.56
N ASN A 684 21.32 33.21 1.34
CA ASN A 684 20.59 32.96 2.59
C ASN A 684 19.35 32.10 2.32
N GLY A 685 19.17 31.01 3.08
CA GLY A 685 18.11 30.02 2.87
C GLY A 685 18.44 28.88 1.90
N THR A 686 19.65 28.83 1.33
CA THR A 686 20.17 27.61 0.68
C THR A 686 20.52 26.55 1.73
N VAL A 687 20.20 25.28 1.47
CA VAL A 687 20.73 24.12 2.21
C VAL A 687 22.01 23.62 1.55
N LEU A 688 23.01 23.25 2.35
CA LEU A 688 24.32 22.78 1.86
C LEU A 688 24.62 21.32 2.23
N GLN A 689 24.99 20.53 1.22
CA GLN A 689 25.39 19.15 1.40
C GLN A 689 26.90 19.03 1.67
N ALA A 690 27.26 18.55 2.86
CA ALA A 690 28.65 18.38 3.29
C ALA A 690 29.14 16.96 3.02
N TRP A 691 30.10 16.80 2.10
CA TRP A 691 30.54 15.47 1.63
C TRP A 691 32.04 15.20 1.77
N LYS A 692 32.90 16.23 1.71
CA LYS A 692 34.35 16.02 1.52
C LYS A 692 35.18 17.14 2.15
N GLY A 693 36.05 16.79 3.09
CA GLY A 693 37.07 17.70 3.64
C GLY A 693 36.57 18.87 4.50
N VAL A 694 35.27 18.97 4.80
CA VAL A 694 34.67 20.04 5.61
C VAL A 694 34.16 19.53 6.97
N SER A 695 34.18 20.40 7.98
CA SER A 695 33.37 20.21 9.20
C SER A 695 31.99 20.84 9.02
N LEU A 696 30.94 20.15 9.44
CA LEU A 696 29.56 20.68 9.44
C LEU A 696 29.48 22.06 10.12
N LYS A 697 30.25 22.24 11.20
CA LYS A 697 30.33 23.49 11.95
C LYS A 697 30.75 24.68 11.07
N THR A 698 31.68 24.48 10.14
CA THR A 698 32.19 25.55 9.25
C THR A 698 31.13 26.12 8.31
N LEU A 699 30.11 25.33 7.96
CA LEU A 699 28.97 25.76 7.16
C LEU A 699 27.87 26.40 8.04
N ILE A 700 27.62 25.82 9.21
CA ILE A 700 26.65 26.33 10.21
C ILE A 700 27.10 27.71 10.76
N ASP A 701 28.39 27.90 11.03
CA ASP A 701 28.99 29.17 11.47
C ASP A 701 28.86 30.29 10.42
N LYS A 702 28.60 29.93 9.15
CA LYS A 702 28.29 30.86 8.06
C LYS A 702 26.78 31.10 7.90
N GLY A 703 25.94 30.52 8.75
CA GLY A 703 24.49 30.71 8.79
C GLY A 703 23.66 29.72 7.96
N PHE A 704 24.26 28.69 7.38
CA PHE A 704 23.58 27.77 6.46
C PHE A 704 23.04 26.53 7.18
N GLN A 705 21.88 26.03 6.72
CA GLN A 705 21.39 24.71 7.10
C GLN A 705 22.11 23.63 6.30
N VAL A 706 22.35 22.46 6.90
CA VAL A 706 23.25 21.45 6.34
C VAL A 706 22.68 20.04 6.34
N ILE A 707 23.20 19.20 5.43
CA ILE A 707 22.99 17.76 5.38
C ILE A 707 24.37 17.07 5.47
N ASN A 708 24.50 16.09 6.38
CA ASN A 708 25.73 15.32 6.56
C ASN A 708 25.78 14.13 5.57
N ALA A 709 26.55 14.28 4.49
CA ALA A 709 26.76 13.30 3.44
C ALA A 709 28.23 12.82 3.38
N LEU A 710 28.97 12.91 4.48
CA LEU A 710 30.44 12.74 4.49
C LEU A 710 30.88 11.39 3.92
N GLN A 711 31.68 11.45 2.84
CA GLN A 711 32.12 10.30 2.03
C GLN A 711 32.74 9.17 2.84
N ASN A 712 33.54 9.50 3.86
CA ASN A 712 34.20 8.52 4.72
C ASN A 712 33.24 7.66 5.55
N TYR A 713 31.99 8.10 5.73
CA TYR A 713 30.98 7.45 6.57
C TYR A 713 29.77 6.95 5.79
N PHE A 714 29.40 7.60 4.68
CA PHE A 714 28.10 7.36 4.04
C PHE A 714 28.10 7.10 2.52
N TYR A 715 29.25 7.18 1.83
CA TYR A 715 29.31 6.80 0.40
C TYR A 715 29.38 5.28 0.25
N LEU A 716 28.23 4.65 -0.03
CA LEU A 716 28.06 3.19 -0.05
C LEU A 716 29.00 2.48 -1.03
N ASN A 717 29.37 3.18 -2.10
CA ASN A 717 30.27 2.74 -3.16
C ASN A 717 31.77 2.77 -2.72
N VAL A 718 32.13 3.64 -1.76
CA VAL A 718 33.50 3.78 -1.20
C VAL A 718 33.70 2.91 0.04
N LEU A 719 32.65 2.72 0.85
CA LEU A 719 32.71 2.00 2.12
C LEU A 719 33.06 0.52 1.97
N SER A 720 34.21 0.12 2.51
CA SER A 720 34.67 -1.29 2.57
C SER A 720 34.05 -2.08 3.74
N ASN A 721 33.50 -1.39 4.74
CA ASN A 721 32.79 -1.99 5.88
C ASN A 721 31.58 -1.13 6.28
N ALA A 722 30.39 -1.74 6.36
CA ALA A 722 29.16 -1.06 6.76
C ALA A 722 29.22 -0.49 8.19
N SER A 723 29.99 -1.10 9.09
CA SER A 723 30.19 -0.64 10.47
C SER A 723 30.72 0.80 10.59
N VAL A 724 31.41 1.32 9.56
CA VAL A 724 31.94 2.69 9.55
C VAL A 724 30.80 3.73 9.49
N SER A 725 29.67 3.38 8.87
CA SER A 725 28.46 4.22 8.83
C SER A 725 27.75 4.33 10.18
N TRP A 726 28.17 3.61 11.23
CA TRP A 726 27.64 3.75 12.59
C TRP A 726 28.42 4.83 13.36
N THR A 727 28.05 6.08 13.10
CA THR A 727 28.59 7.28 13.75
C THR A 727 27.46 8.22 14.17
N ASP A 728 27.71 9.07 15.16
CA ASP A 728 26.81 10.19 15.44
C ASP A 728 26.89 11.22 14.29
N ILE A 729 25.76 11.51 13.65
CA ILE A 729 25.68 12.47 12.55
C ILE A 729 25.86 13.92 13.03
N ALA A 730 25.67 14.16 14.34
CA ALA A 730 25.87 15.42 15.03
C ALA A 730 27.31 15.65 15.51
N THR A 731 28.24 14.70 15.28
CA THR A 731 29.60 14.72 15.87
C THR A 731 30.28 16.08 15.68
N GLY A 732 30.59 16.75 16.79
CA GLY A 732 31.27 18.04 16.81
C GLY A 732 30.35 19.27 16.79
N LEU A 733 29.01 19.09 16.80
CA LEU A 733 28.03 20.18 16.89
C LEU A 733 27.43 20.31 18.28
N ASN A 734 27.34 21.53 18.81
CA ASN A 734 26.63 21.84 20.06
C ASN A 734 25.10 21.90 19.85
N PRO A 735 24.27 21.81 20.92
CA PRO A 735 22.81 21.74 20.79
C PRO A 735 22.12 22.85 20.00
N ASN A 736 22.71 24.05 19.89
CA ASN A 736 22.19 25.12 19.04
C ASN A 736 22.56 24.88 17.56
N GLU A 737 23.81 24.52 17.27
CA GLU A 737 24.29 24.17 15.93
C GLU A 737 23.55 22.96 15.35
N GLN A 738 23.21 21.99 16.21
CA GLN A 738 22.41 20.82 15.84
C GLN A 738 21.01 21.17 15.31
N THR A 739 20.46 22.37 15.57
CA THR A 739 19.20 22.82 14.97
C THR A 739 19.32 23.20 13.49
N MET A 740 20.55 23.42 13.02
CA MET A 740 20.87 23.71 11.62
C MET A 740 21.25 22.45 10.83
N LEU A 741 21.49 21.31 11.50
CA LEU A 741 21.57 20.01 10.83
C LEU A 741 20.16 19.52 10.51
N LEU A 742 19.88 19.36 9.23
CA LEU A 742 18.60 18.86 8.73
C LEU A 742 18.54 17.33 8.65
N GLY A 743 19.68 16.65 8.77
CA GLY A 743 19.80 15.19 8.67
C GLY A 743 21.08 14.77 7.95
N GLY A 744 21.03 13.68 7.19
CA GLY A 744 22.17 13.17 6.44
C GLY A 744 21.81 12.36 5.19
N GLU A 745 22.81 11.94 4.43
CA GLU A 745 22.62 11.26 3.15
C GLU A 745 23.60 10.07 2.97
N MET A 746 23.14 9.01 2.31
CA MET A 746 24.00 7.95 1.78
C MET A 746 24.02 7.94 0.25
N ALA A 747 25.14 8.31 -0.37
CA ALA A 747 25.27 8.33 -1.83
C ALA A 747 25.72 6.97 -2.41
N MET A 748 25.25 6.66 -3.63
CA MET A 748 25.67 5.47 -4.39
C MET A 748 26.06 5.85 -5.84
N TRP A 749 27.34 6.12 -6.05
CA TRP A 749 27.90 6.47 -7.36
C TRP A 749 28.21 5.24 -8.21
N THR A 750 28.08 5.37 -9.53
CA THR A 750 28.27 4.26 -10.50
C THR A 750 29.60 4.28 -11.25
N ASP A 751 30.57 5.08 -10.81
CA ASP A 751 31.82 5.35 -11.54
C ASP A 751 32.65 4.08 -11.83
N ASP A 752 32.69 3.13 -10.89
CA ASP A 752 33.43 1.88 -11.06
C ASP A 752 32.78 0.88 -12.05
N TYR A 753 31.60 1.23 -12.63
CA TYR A 753 30.96 0.53 -13.76
C TYR A 753 31.21 1.19 -15.13
N CYS A 754 31.89 2.34 -15.22
CA CYS A 754 32.05 3.09 -16.49
C CYS A 754 33.44 3.74 -16.65
N PHE A 755 33.93 3.86 -17.89
CA PHE A 755 35.34 4.22 -18.13
C PHE A 755 35.71 5.62 -17.62
N VAL A 756 36.67 5.63 -16.68
CA VAL A 756 36.98 6.82 -15.87
C VAL A 756 37.70 7.91 -16.67
N SER A 757 38.27 7.58 -17.83
CA SER A 757 38.77 8.54 -18.82
C SER A 757 37.67 9.28 -19.59
N GLN A 758 36.39 9.07 -19.24
CA GLN A 758 35.22 9.49 -20.05
C GLN A 758 34.10 10.12 -19.21
N CYS A 759 34.14 9.97 -17.88
CA CYS A 759 33.67 11.00 -16.93
C CYS A 759 34.90 11.53 -16.11
N PHE A 760 36.06 11.64 -16.78
CA PHE A 760 37.35 12.27 -16.42
C PHE A 760 37.88 12.31 -14.96
N LEU A 761 38.20 11.16 -14.35
CA LEU A 761 39.23 11.09 -13.29
C LEU A 761 40.49 10.38 -13.80
N TYR A 762 41.39 11.13 -14.44
CA TYR A 762 42.68 10.68 -15.03
C TYR A 762 43.66 9.91 -14.09
N LYS A 763 43.28 9.65 -12.83
CA LYS A 763 44.08 8.95 -11.81
C LYS A 763 43.57 7.54 -11.45
N ARG A 764 42.42 7.08 -11.97
CA ARG A 764 41.96 5.68 -11.82
C ARG A 764 42.25 4.85 -13.07
N ALA A 765 42.48 3.56 -12.87
CA ALA A 765 42.67 2.57 -13.93
C ALA A 765 41.35 2.23 -14.65
N LYS A 766 41.36 1.17 -15.48
CA LYS A 766 40.14 0.61 -16.09
C LYS A 766 39.09 0.34 -14.99
N PRO A 767 37.79 0.60 -15.23
CA PRO A 767 36.75 0.42 -14.21
C PRO A 767 36.63 -1.03 -13.82
N VAL A 768 36.25 -1.25 -12.57
CA VAL A 768 36.19 -2.56 -11.96
C VAL A 768 35.14 -3.44 -12.67
N ALA A 769 33.99 -2.88 -13.03
CA ALA A 769 32.86 -3.62 -13.62
C ALA A 769 32.36 -3.05 -14.96
N TRP A 770 33.26 -2.50 -15.79
CA TRP A 770 32.95 -1.83 -17.07
C TRP A 770 32.08 -2.64 -18.04
N TRP A 771 32.15 -3.97 -17.98
CA TRP A 771 31.38 -4.88 -18.84
C TRP A 771 29.87 -4.90 -18.50
N MET A 772 29.51 -4.59 -17.25
CA MET A 772 28.11 -4.44 -16.81
C MET A 772 27.42 -3.19 -17.36
N TYR A 773 28.10 -2.41 -18.19
CA TYR A 773 27.53 -1.21 -18.81
C TYR A 773 26.59 -1.51 -20.01
N GLY A 774 26.56 -2.74 -20.52
CA GLY A 774 25.67 -3.14 -21.64
C GLY A 774 24.22 -3.39 -21.20
N PRO A 775 23.20 -3.13 -22.05
CA PRO A 775 21.83 -3.54 -21.74
C PRO A 775 21.75 -5.06 -21.51
N ASP A 776 22.56 -5.84 -22.21
CA ASP A 776 22.67 -7.30 -22.10
C ASP A 776 23.19 -7.79 -20.73
N ALA A 777 23.74 -6.88 -19.92
CA ALA A 777 24.21 -7.12 -18.55
C ALA A 777 23.34 -6.44 -17.47
N GLU A 778 22.09 -6.08 -17.79
CA GLU A 778 21.19 -5.36 -16.87
C GLU A 778 20.89 -6.12 -15.57
N SER A 779 20.77 -7.45 -15.63
CA SER A 779 20.56 -8.28 -14.43
C SER A 779 21.76 -8.19 -13.49
N GLN A 780 22.98 -8.31 -14.04
CA GLN A 780 24.24 -8.28 -13.31
C GLN A 780 24.47 -6.90 -12.67
N PHE A 781 24.23 -5.81 -13.42
CA PHE A 781 24.25 -4.45 -12.89
C PHE A 781 23.24 -4.27 -11.74
N THR A 782 22.01 -4.72 -11.92
CA THR A 782 20.93 -4.63 -10.93
C THR A 782 21.27 -5.38 -9.64
N GLU A 783 21.81 -6.60 -9.74
CA GLU A 783 22.23 -7.40 -8.59
C GLU A 783 23.50 -6.86 -7.91
N SER A 784 24.43 -6.25 -8.66
CA SER A 784 25.64 -5.65 -8.11
C SER A 784 25.34 -4.36 -7.36
N VAL A 785 24.59 -3.42 -7.97
CA VAL A 785 24.22 -2.16 -7.33
C VAL A 785 23.38 -2.40 -6.08
N SER A 786 22.35 -3.25 -6.16
CA SER A 786 21.55 -3.64 -4.98
C SER A 786 22.38 -4.38 -3.92
N GLY A 787 23.37 -5.18 -4.35
CA GLY A 787 24.31 -5.88 -3.48
C GLY A 787 25.31 -4.98 -2.77
N ILE A 788 25.60 -3.80 -3.31
CA ILE A 788 26.38 -2.75 -2.65
C ILE A 788 25.50 -1.98 -1.67
N ILE A 789 24.31 -1.53 -2.07
CA ILE A 789 23.43 -0.71 -1.22
C ILE A 789 22.97 -1.48 0.02
N TRP A 790 22.54 -2.74 -0.14
CA TRP A 790 21.98 -3.55 0.94
C TRP A 790 22.84 -4.79 1.21
N PRO A 791 23.30 -5.01 2.47
CA PRO A 791 22.80 -4.42 3.71
C PRO A 791 23.46 -3.11 4.17
N ARG A 792 24.45 -2.54 3.46
CA ARG A 792 25.28 -1.42 3.96
C ARG A 792 24.44 -0.25 4.50
N ALA A 793 23.43 0.18 3.75
CA ALA A 793 22.55 1.29 4.11
C ALA A 793 21.64 1.01 5.33
N ILE A 794 21.52 -0.22 5.84
CA ILE A 794 20.86 -0.50 7.12
C ILE A 794 21.59 0.18 8.28
N VAL A 795 22.93 0.20 8.24
CA VAL A 795 23.75 0.75 9.33
C VAL A 795 23.65 2.27 9.36
N GLY A 796 23.83 2.92 8.21
CA GLY A 796 23.63 4.36 8.09
C GLY A 796 22.20 4.76 8.48
N ALA A 797 21.18 4.07 7.96
CA ALA A 797 19.78 4.28 8.35
C ALA A 797 19.52 4.18 9.86
N GLY A 798 20.29 3.36 10.57
CA GLY A 798 20.35 3.37 12.02
C GLY A 798 20.85 4.72 12.54
N SER A 799 22.09 5.07 12.17
CA SER A 799 22.81 6.26 12.65
C SER A 799 22.07 7.59 12.48
N PHE A 800 21.32 7.78 11.40
CA PHE A 800 20.51 8.99 11.22
C PHE A 800 19.18 8.97 12.02
N TRP A 801 18.78 7.85 12.65
CA TRP A 801 17.43 7.62 13.20
C TRP A 801 17.38 7.38 14.73
N ASN A 802 17.91 6.28 15.32
CA ASN A 802 18.46 6.25 16.77
C ASN A 802 19.96 5.84 16.37
N TYR A 803 20.94 6.70 16.65
CA TYR A 803 22.33 6.32 16.94
C TYR A 803 22.50 6.05 18.44
N GLN A 804 23.23 4.98 18.79
CA GLN A 804 23.53 4.56 20.17
C GLN A 804 25.06 4.48 20.33
N ALA A 805 25.64 5.45 21.06
CA ALA A 805 27.10 5.60 21.19
C ALA A 805 27.76 4.50 22.05
N ASP A 806 26.97 3.85 22.90
CA ASP A 806 27.31 2.69 23.73
C ASP A 806 27.35 1.39 22.91
N LEU A 807 26.40 1.22 21.97
CA LEU A 807 26.34 0.08 21.06
C LEU A 807 27.53 0.09 20.08
N LYS A 808 28.47 -0.83 20.24
CA LYS A 808 29.69 -0.89 19.40
C LYS A 808 29.48 -1.74 18.13
N PRO A 809 29.99 -1.33 16.95
CA PRO A 809 29.76 -2.05 15.69
C PRO A 809 30.37 -3.46 15.58
N ASP A 810 31.30 -3.79 16.46
CA ASP A 810 31.94 -5.10 16.61
C ASP A 810 31.22 -5.99 17.64
N SER A 811 30.25 -5.45 18.38
CA SER A 811 29.48 -6.22 19.37
C SER A 811 28.59 -7.27 18.67
N PRO A 812 28.45 -8.49 19.24
CA PRO A 812 27.51 -9.50 18.73
C PRO A 812 26.07 -8.97 18.67
N GLU A 813 25.70 -8.08 19.59
CA GLU A 813 24.41 -7.41 19.60
C GLU A 813 24.19 -6.53 18.36
N PHE A 814 25.16 -5.69 17.98
CA PHE A 814 25.06 -4.86 16.79
C PHE A 814 24.89 -5.72 15.54
N GLN A 815 25.72 -6.77 15.38
CA GLN A 815 25.62 -7.67 14.24
C GLN A 815 24.25 -8.37 14.19
N MET A 816 23.75 -8.88 15.32
CA MET A 816 22.40 -9.46 15.42
C MET A 816 21.29 -8.46 15.06
N ARG A 817 21.42 -7.18 15.45
CA ARG A 817 20.48 -6.11 15.11
C ARG A 817 20.45 -5.87 13.59
N VAL A 818 21.61 -5.83 12.93
CA VAL A 818 21.76 -5.65 11.48
C VAL A 818 21.27 -6.87 10.70
N ASP A 819 21.74 -8.08 11.03
CA ASP A 819 21.34 -9.34 10.37
C ASP A 819 19.83 -9.58 10.45
N SER A 820 19.22 -9.24 11.59
CA SER A 820 17.78 -9.33 11.79
C SER A 820 17.00 -8.45 10.81
N GLN A 821 17.49 -7.25 10.48
CA GLN A 821 16.88 -6.38 9.49
C GLN A 821 17.21 -6.83 8.05
N HIS A 822 18.45 -7.24 7.79
CA HIS A 822 18.88 -7.74 6.48
C HIS A 822 18.04 -8.95 6.03
N LYS A 823 17.81 -9.91 6.93
CA LYS A 823 16.90 -11.04 6.71
C LYS A 823 15.48 -10.59 6.32
N ARG A 824 14.93 -9.58 7.01
CA ARG A 824 13.60 -9.03 6.71
C ARG A 824 13.53 -8.37 5.33
N MET A 825 14.63 -7.80 4.83
CA MET A 825 14.69 -7.23 3.47
C MET A 825 14.67 -8.35 2.41
N ILE A 826 15.43 -9.41 2.62
CA ILE A 826 15.42 -10.61 1.76
C ILE A 826 14.02 -11.26 1.73
N GLU A 827 13.35 -11.40 2.88
CA GLU A 827 11.99 -11.96 2.99
C GLU A 827 10.90 -11.09 2.32
N ARG A 828 11.17 -9.80 2.11
CA ARG A 828 10.32 -8.88 1.35
C ARG A 828 10.56 -8.96 -0.17
N GLY A 829 11.69 -9.50 -0.62
CA GLY A 829 12.09 -9.49 -2.04
C GLY A 829 12.84 -8.23 -2.46
N ILE A 830 13.32 -7.45 -1.49
CA ILE A 830 14.30 -6.39 -1.76
C ILE A 830 15.61 -7.09 -2.14
N LEU A 831 16.22 -6.63 -3.23
CA LEU A 831 17.49 -7.15 -3.72
C LEU A 831 18.59 -6.69 -2.78
N THR A 832 19.35 -7.65 -2.26
CA THR A 832 20.47 -7.41 -1.36
C THR A 832 21.62 -8.35 -1.70
N CYS A 833 22.79 -8.08 -1.13
CA CYS A 833 23.80 -9.12 -0.94
C CYS A 833 23.19 -10.25 -0.09
N PRO A 834 23.44 -11.55 -0.35
CA PRO A 834 22.93 -12.61 0.51
C PRO A 834 23.59 -12.57 1.91
N MET A 835 22.91 -13.05 2.95
CA MET A 835 23.47 -13.05 4.31
C MET A 835 24.74 -13.92 4.38
N GLY A 836 25.74 -13.46 5.15
CA GLY A 836 27.04 -14.12 5.26
C GLY A 836 27.96 -13.95 4.04
N CYS A 837 27.47 -13.36 2.95
CA CYS A 837 28.28 -13.05 1.77
C CYS A 837 28.87 -11.64 1.82
N LYS A 838 29.96 -11.45 1.07
CA LYS A 838 30.36 -10.14 0.57
C LYS A 838 29.88 -9.98 -0.87
N CYS A 839 29.53 -8.76 -1.24
CA CYS A 839 29.16 -8.38 -2.61
C CYS A 839 29.74 -7.01 -2.94
N ASP A 840 30.18 -6.86 -4.18
CA ASP A 840 30.90 -5.70 -4.70
C ASP A 840 30.56 -5.50 -6.20
N TYR A 841 31.36 -4.70 -6.90
CA TYR A 841 31.21 -4.40 -8.32
C TYR A 841 31.32 -5.63 -9.23
N LEU A 842 32.11 -6.65 -8.84
CA LEU A 842 32.44 -7.81 -9.66
C LEU A 842 31.94 -9.13 -9.09
N SER A 843 31.70 -9.24 -7.79
CA SER A 843 31.36 -10.50 -7.14
C SER A 843 30.10 -10.47 -6.27
N ARG A 844 29.41 -11.62 -6.22
CA ARG A 844 28.33 -11.94 -5.28
C ARG A 844 28.70 -13.23 -4.56
N CYS A 845 28.79 -13.21 -3.23
CA CYS A 845 29.24 -14.38 -2.45
C CYS A 845 30.62 -14.92 -2.89
N GLY A 846 31.51 -14.06 -3.41
CA GLY A 846 32.82 -14.46 -3.93
C GLY A 846 32.80 -15.18 -5.29
N GLN A 847 31.62 -15.37 -5.90
CA GLN A 847 31.50 -15.76 -7.31
C GLN A 847 31.41 -14.49 -8.16
N SER A 848 32.18 -14.41 -9.25
CA SER A 848 32.03 -13.32 -10.21
C SER A 848 30.62 -13.33 -10.80
N TYR A 849 30.01 -12.16 -10.98
CA TYR A 849 28.78 -12.06 -11.76
C TYR A 849 29.00 -12.63 -13.18
N PRO A 850 28.02 -13.34 -13.76
CA PRO A 850 28.20 -13.99 -15.05
C PRO A 850 28.40 -12.95 -16.16
N HIS A 851 29.56 -12.98 -16.81
CA HIS A 851 29.83 -12.16 -17.99
C HIS A 851 28.94 -12.63 -19.15
N PRO A 852 28.30 -11.71 -19.90
CA PRO A 852 27.59 -12.05 -21.14
C PRO A 852 28.55 -12.51 -22.25
#